data_AF-N2IU81-F1
#
_entry.id   AF-N2IU81-F1
#
_cell.length_a   1.000
_cell.length_b   1.000
_cell.length_c   1.000
_cell.angle_alpha   90.00
_cell.angle_beta   90.00
_cell.angle_gamma   90.00
#
_symmetry.space_group_name_H-M   'P 1'
#
loop_
_entity.id
_entity.type
_entity.pdbx_description
1 polymer ?
#
loop_
_entity_poly.entity_id
_entity_poly.type
_entity_poly.pdbx_seq_one_letter_code
_entity_poly.pdbx_strand_id
1 'polypeptide(L)'
;MAMPIDNAGTSRSNFRTALHSFSAFIKRSQETPRPEGDAPRLPESHLQQQKVVVEPGDTMTGIAKKHYVSLHEAAQHNPQISDIDHIHAGDVVFLPPPAPEQLAVQPDGKTLFLENLQSRGNAIEHANTADGAIDYAVETEQLNQDVQTFLSALPAAERNDSAQWLFDHDWTDSGPAQIAIEQGAEQMGLVLTPSSHKGPDVEAQVREIVQQINASPNPVAALETLGKAYSTVTPDVKEVLLQSSTGQEIFQSAGQYALDALNQQDNQSGQLVPMKTVFERLDNMTQNLDPHLAAKVVEAAIPGLEKVLIEPSDNPVPPMVGSSGAYHLVNVTGRIAGQPGAEETIKRLVELGLYERTGTVQSIAEGANPAYPLQVLSFVGQGDIRYVLEGDILPGLDQFQKKVTDDLQAYGKQMEELNWLTLNGGAVMTTEQRDNAIQDYLDSRPPEWEEQTQALKDQVAEDGRDLLYQLQALQNLPADFKGDRKAIEDQIRRTLDNPDAITAMSSAVAQYPELTNDLDQWKLIGQFGKTTDRGRKFLEEVATQVLRHKVMPEFQNVKAGDAASLQSALNKLEGLKKGPVADLFGIPDKDLNKAIDALKEALPRPGETAEQITDRLARFNLKLDDIKSTNGVRTFDNQTRAGQTLRMIGAAGAAAVLASSGVALHKHQSPEAILKVCLDAAGTAQKTTELLIGMGKIPKDGWVNTLAGGSSRPAVKVLGVASSLLDLVNAGKAAESGDTVGASLYTLSAAGGVTSALGTGTVFGPIGLGVVLLSTITLGTRDVIKHHEMANRFQTPETSQFLTHAGLDEAAAKALSDQSGDGYNVLPLLSRYAELKGLDLQDNQDQQAFVTWINNMPNESLLLLRDNLHRVLDRRKGSYDDFPESQSQSNSWIYDTSDTYFSQRLKENPHFVEMGVAYPNSVYQLDQTLDMLDLDRLAVS
;
A
#
# COMPACT_ATOMS: atom_id res chain seq x y z
N MET A 1 35.69 -56.57 -9.54
CA MET A 1 35.16 -57.48 -8.50
C MET A 1 34.62 -56.58 -7.39
N ALA A 2 33.28 -56.44 -7.30
CA ALA A 2 32.47 -55.66 -6.34
C ALA A 2 32.78 -54.13 -6.26
N MET A 3 31.83 -53.18 -6.20
CA MET A 3 30.47 -53.14 -5.64
C MET A 3 29.55 -52.23 -6.49
N PRO A 4 28.21 -52.42 -6.45
CA PRO A 4 27.26 -51.48 -7.04
C PRO A 4 26.91 -50.36 -6.05
N ILE A 5 26.72 -49.15 -6.57
CA ILE A 5 26.16 -48.00 -5.86
C ILE A 5 24.66 -47.99 -6.15
N ASP A 6 23.85 -48.39 -5.17
CA ASP A 6 22.40 -48.16 -5.15
C ASP A 6 22.14 -46.76 -4.59
N ASN A 7 21.48 -45.90 -5.36
CA ASN A 7 21.05 -44.58 -4.90
C ASN A 7 19.63 -44.28 -5.41
N ALA A 8 18.63 -44.85 -4.73
CA ALA A 8 17.23 -44.42 -4.70
C ALA A 8 16.47 -45.29 -3.66
N GLY A 9 16.55 -44.93 -2.38
CA GLY A 9 15.83 -45.71 -1.34
C GLY A 9 15.89 -45.16 0.09
N THR A 10 16.53 -44.02 0.33
CA THR A 10 17.00 -43.63 1.67
C THR A 10 15.98 -42.91 2.56
N SER A 11 14.80 -42.51 2.07
CA SER A 11 13.76 -41.89 2.92
C SER A 11 12.94 -42.93 3.70
N ARG A 12 12.55 -44.07 3.09
CA ARG A 12 11.84 -45.15 3.80
C ARG A 12 12.71 -45.94 4.79
N SER A 13 14.03 -45.98 4.57
CA SER A 13 14.98 -46.72 5.42
C SER A 13 15.25 -46.02 6.75
N ASN A 14 15.36 -44.69 6.77
CA ASN A 14 15.60 -43.94 7.99
C ASN A 14 14.37 -43.92 8.91
N PHE A 15 13.17 -43.91 8.32
CA PHE A 15 11.91 -44.01 9.08
C PHE A 15 11.70 -45.40 9.69
N ARG A 16 12.03 -46.49 8.97
CA ARG A 16 12.02 -47.85 9.53
C ARG A 16 13.08 -48.04 10.61
N THR A 17 14.23 -47.37 10.49
CA THR A 17 15.31 -47.46 11.48
C THR A 17 14.94 -46.68 12.75
N ALA A 18 14.28 -45.51 12.63
CA ALA A 18 13.73 -44.75 13.75
C ALA A 18 12.54 -45.47 14.43
N LEU A 19 11.65 -46.09 13.66
CA LEU A 19 10.58 -46.95 14.17
C LEU A 19 11.12 -48.24 14.81
N HIS A 20 12.23 -48.81 14.32
CA HIS A 20 12.89 -49.97 14.93
C HIS A 20 13.64 -49.62 16.21
N SER A 21 14.26 -48.44 16.32
CA SER A 21 14.86 -47.99 17.58
C SER A 21 13.80 -47.59 18.62
N PHE A 22 12.65 -47.06 18.19
CA PHE A 22 11.52 -46.76 19.08
C PHE A 22 10.78 -48.03 19.54
N SER A 23 10.51 -48.97 18.64
CA SER A 23 9.95 -50.28 19.03
C SER A 23 10.92 -51.10 19.89
N ALA A 24 12.24 -50.97 19.71
CA ALA A 24 13.24 -51.56 20.61
C ALA A 24 13.27 -50.86 21.98
N PHE A 25 12.99 -49.57 22.06
CA PHE A 25 12.82 -48.83 23.32
C PHE A 25 11.54 -49.26 24.06
N ILE A 26 10.42 -49.42 23.35
CA ILE A 26 9.15 -49.94 23.88
C ILE A 26 9.27 -51.40 24.33
N LYS A 27 10.03 -52.23 23.61
CA LYS A 27 10.31 -53.61 24.03
C LYS A 27 11.18 -53.65 25.28
N ARG A 28 12.10 -52.70 25.44
CA ARG A 28 12.96 -52.56 26.64
C ARG A 28 12.20 -52.05 27.86
N SER A 29 11.17 -51.22 27.68
CA SER A 29 10.30 -50.76 28.77
C SER A 29 9.28 -51.84 29.19
N GLN A 30 8.89 -52.74 28.28
CA GLN A 30 8.01 -53.89 28.59
C GLN A 30 8.72 -55.11 29.23
N GLU A 31 10.06 -55.20 29.15
CA GLU A 31 10.84 -56.37 29.65
C GLU A 31 11.33 -56.26 31.10
N THR A 32 10.91 -55.25 31.87
CA THR A 32 11.15 -55.26 33.33
C THR A 32 10.11 -56.13 34.04
N PRO A 33 10.49 -57.08 34.91
CA PRO A 33 9.52 -57.91 35.61
C PRO A 33 8.64 -57.04 36.52
N ARG A 34 7.32 -57.09 36.33
CA ARG A 34 6.35 -56.52 37.26
C ARG A 34 6.60 -57.08 38.67
N PRO A 35 6.72 -56.25 39.72
CA PRO A 35 6.43 -56.71 41.06
C PRO A 35 4.90 -56.85 41.17
N GLU A 36 4.41 -58.08 41.35
CA GLU A 36 3.11 -58.28 41.99
C GLU A 36 3.24 -57.78 43.43
N GLY A 37 2.59 -56.65 43.73
CA GLY A 37 2.53 -56.11 45.09
C GLY A 37 1.90 -54.73 45.09
N ASP A 38 0.87 -54.57 45.93
CA ASP A 38 0.18 -53.33 46.29
C ASP A 38 1.15 -52.19 46.68
N ALA A 39 1.75 -51.52 45.69
CA ALA A 39 2.42 -50.25 45.90
C ALA A 39 1.35 -49.15 45.92
N PRO A 40 1.42 -48.19 46.86
CA PRO A 40 0.39 -47.17 46.98
C PRO A 40 0.37 -46.34 45.69
N ARG A 41 -0.76 -46.40 44.97
CA ARG A 41 -1.18 -45.30 44.10
C ARG A 41 -1.11 -44.04 44.95
N LEU A 42 -0.66 -42.94 44.36
CA LEU A 42 -0.68 -41.63 44.99
C LEU A 42 -2.05 -41.38 45.65
N PRO A 43 -2.13 -40.68 46.78
CA PRO A 43 -3.41 -40.09 47.16
C PRO A 43 -3.89 -39.26 45.96
N GLU A 44 -5.10 -39.53 45.48
CA GLU A 44 -5.78 -38.96 44.30
C GLU A 44 -5.93 -37.42 44.29
N SER A 45 -5.20 -36.68 45.12
CA SER A 45 -5.73 -35.43 45.68
C SER A 45 -5.12 -34.13 45.16
N HIS A 46 -4.18 -34.08 44.21
CA HIS A 46 -3.55 -32.78 43.89
C HIS A 46 -3.38 -32.36 42.43
N LEU A 47 -3.68 -33.18 41.42
CA LEU A 47 -3.53 -32.76 40.01
C LEU A 47 -4.79 -32.75 39.15
N GLN A 48 -5.94 -33.21 39.67
CA GLN A 48 -7.08 -33.56 38.81
C GLN A 48 -8.46 -33.05 39.26
N GLN A 49 -8.57 -32.29 40.35
CA GLN A 49 -9.88 -31.92 40.89
C GLN A 49 -10.26 -30.47 40.56
N GLN A 50 -11.35 -30.27 39.81
CA GLN A 50 -11.99 -28.96 39.67
C GLN A 50 -12.57 -28.54 41.01
N LYS A 51 -12.08 -27.42 41.55
CA LYS A 51 -12.56 -26.85 42.80
C LYS A 51 -13.68 -25.85 42.54
N VAL A 52 -14.89 -26.19 42.97
CA VAL A 52 -16.08 -25.34 42.88
C VAL A 52 -16.47 -24.87 44.27
N VAL A 53 -16.69 -23.57 44.44
CA VAL A 53 -17.23 -23.01 45.69
C VAL A 53 -18.74 -22.91 45.53
N VAL A 54 -19.48 -23.51 46.45
CA VAL A 54 -20.95 -23.56 46.41
C VAL A 54 -21.52 -22.15 46.60
N GLU A 55 -22.42 -21.72 45.71
CA GLU A 55 -23.14 -20.45 45.81
C GLU A 55 -24.57 -20.64 46.37
N PRO A 56 -25.21 -19.58 46.91
CA PRO A 56 -26.60 -19.66 47.36
C PRO A 56 -27.55 -20.13 46.25
N GLY A 57 -28.18 -21.29 46.45
CA GLY A 57 -29.11 -21.89 45.49
C GLY A 57 -28.52 -23.05 44.67
N ASP A 58 -27.24 -23.33 44.80
CA ASP A 58 -26.61 -24.52 44.23
C ASP A 58 -27.10 -25.81 44.90
N THR A 59 -27.08 -26.89 44.14
CA THR A 59 -27.27 -28.26 44.64
C THR A 59 -26.13 -29.12 44.10
N MET A 60 -25.75 -30.21 44.78
CA MET A 60 -24.67 -31.07 44.27
C MET A 60 -25.01 -31.59 42.87
N THR A 61 -26.27 -31.97 42.64
CA THR A 61 -26.76 -32.38 41.32
C THR A 61 -26.66 -31.27 40.28
N GLY A 62 -26.96 -30.01 40.66
CA GLY A 62 -26.82 -28.84 39.80
C GLY A 62 -25.36 -28.55 39.44
N ILE A 63 -24.46 -28.61 40.44
CA ILE A 63 -23.02 -28.44 40.27
C ILE A 63 -22.45 -29.57 39.39
N ALA A 64 -22.67 -30.84 39.75
CA ALA A 64 -22.19 -31.98 38.98
C ALA A 64 -22.67 -31.92 37.52
N LYS A 65 -23.95 -31.60 37.29
CA LYS A 65 -24.51 -31.43 35.94
C LYS A 65 -23.89 -30.26 35.18
N LYS A 66 -23.68 -29.11 35.83
CA LYS A 66 -23.04 -27.93 35.23
C LYS A 66 -21.60 -28.19 34.80
N HIS A 67 -20.94 -29.13 35.47
CA HIS A 67 -19.56 -29.52 35.23
C HIS A 67 -19.42 -30.86 34.49
N TYR A 68 -20.52 -31.42 33.96
CA TYR A 68 -20.52 -32.67 33.19
C TYR A 68 -19.92 -33.87 33.93
N VAL A 69 -20.18 -33.96 35.23
CA VAL A 69 -19.80 -35.09 36.09
C VAL A 69 -21.06 -35.75 36.61
N SER A 70 -21.05 -37.08 36.77
CA SER A 70 -22.19 -37.75 37.39
C SER A 70 -22.30 -37.40 38.88
N LEU A 71 -23.51 -37.33 39.42
CA LEU A 71 -23.71 -37.11 40.86
C LEU A 71 -22.96 -38.15 41.71
N HIS A 72 -22.85 -39.38 41.20
CA HIS A 72 -22.14 -40.46 41.89
C HIS A 72 -20.63 -40.20 41.98
N GLU A 73 -20.00 -39.77 40.89
CA GLU A 73 -18.57 -39.42 40.87
C GLU A 73 -18.30 -38.18 41.72
N ALA A 74 -19.15 -37.15 41.61
CA ALA A 74 -19.06 -35.97 42.48
C ALA A 74 -19.15 -36.37 43.96
N ALA A 75 -20.05 -37.29 44.32
CA ALA A 75 -20.15 -37.80 45.69
C ALA A 75 -18.89 -38.55 46.15
N GLN A 76 -18.30 -39.39 45.29
CA GLN A 76 -17.09 -40.15 45.62
C GLN A 76 -15.88 -39.23 45.87
N HIS A 77 -15.75 -38.15 45.10
CA HIS A 77 -14.66 -37.19 45.25
C HIS A 77 -14.87 -36.16 46.36
N ASN A 78 -16.03 -36.18 47.03
CA ASN A 78 -16.34 -35.29 48.15
C ASN A 78 -16.67 -36.04 49.44
N PRO A 79 -15.79 -36.92 49.96
CA PRO A 79 -16.05 -37.66 51.19
C PRO A 79 -16.16 -36.75 52.43
N GLN A 80 -15.70 -35.49 52.33
CA GLN A 80 -15.87 -34.46 53.37
C GLN A 80 -17.32 -33.98 53.51
N ILE A 81 -18.16 -34.17 52.49
CA ILE A 81 -19.57 -33.79 52.49
C ILE A 81 -20.38 -35.00 52.98
N SER A 82 -20.87 -34.92 54.21
CA SER A 82 -21.53 -36.05 54.89
C SER A 82 -22.93 -36.37 54.33
N ASP A 83 -23.59 -35.36 53.78
CA ASP A 83 -24.91 -35.46 53.15
C ASP A 83 -24.90 -34.66 51.84
N ILE A 84 -24.96 -35.39 50.72
CA ILE A 84 -24.84 -34.84 49.37
C ILE A 84 -26.10 -34.03 48.98
N ASP A 85 -27.22 -34.28 49.65
CA ASP A 85 -28.47 -33.52 49.46
C ASP A 85 -28.46 -32.17 50.20
N HIS A 86 -27.47 -31.92 51.07
CA HIS A 86 -27.36 -30.71 51.90
C HIS A 86 -25.96 -30.07 51.83
N ILE A 87 -25.74 -29.23 50.83
CA ILE A 87 -24.55 -28.37 50.69
C ILE A 87 -24.85 -26.91 51.06
N HIS A 88 -23.88 -26.19 51.60
CA HIS A 88 -24.03 -24.80 52.05
C HIS A 88 -23.19 -23.84 51.20
N ALA A 89 -23.67 -22.60 51.04
CA ALA A 89 -22.89 -21.56 50.37
C ALA A 89 -21.54 -21.36 51.07
N GLY A 90 -20.45 -21.39 50.30
CA GLY A 90 -19.07 -21.36 50.79
C GLY A 90 -18.42 -22.73 50.96
N ASP A 91 -19.17 -23.83 50.87
CA ASP A 91 -18.60 -25.19 50.82
C ASP A 91 -17.75 -25.36 49.56
N VAL A 92 -16.75 -26.24 49.65
CA VAL A 92 -15.86 -26.57 48.54
C VAL A 92 -16.20 -27.97 48.03
N VAL A 93 -16.56 -28.03 46.75
CA VAL A 93 -16.81 -29.26 46.00
C VAL A 93 -15.63 -29.53 45.08
N PHE A 94 -15.11 -30.75 45.12
CA PHE A 94 -14.05 -31.27 44.27
C PHE A 94 -14.67 -32.18 43.22
N LEU A 95 -14.51 -31.84 41.95
CA LEU A 95 -15.06 -32.64 40.86
C LEU A 95 -13.93 -33.29 40.07
N PRO A 96 -14.04 -34.57 39.70
CA PRO A 96 -13.15 -35.17 38.71
C PRO A 96 -13.33 -34.49 37.35
N PRO A 97 -12.39 -34.68 36.41
CA PRO A 97 -12.60 -34.28 35.03
C PRO A 97 -13.80 -35.02 34.42
N PRO A 98 -14.55 -34.41 33.48
CA PRO A 98 -15.67 -35.06 32.81
C PRO A 98 -15.23 -36.35 32.08
N ALA A 99 -16.06 -37.38 32.09
CA ALA A 99 -15.76 -38.62 31.39
C ALA A 99 -15.70 -38.39 29.85
N PRO A 100 -14.72 -38.96 29.12
CA PRO A 100 -14.56 -38.70 27.68
C PRO A 100 -15.80 -39.08 26.85
N GLU A 101 -16.50 -40.17 27.19
CA GLU A 101 -17.77 -40.57 26.55
C GLU A 101 -18.88 -39.53 26.72
N GLN A 102 -18.95 -38.89 27.90
CA GLN A 102 -19.95 -37.87 28.19
C GLN A 102 -19.67 -36.59 27.43
N LEU A 103 -18.39 -36.23 27.25
CA LEU A 103 -17.98 -35.12 26.41
C LEU A 103 -18.31 -35.38 24.95
N ALA A 104 -18.06 -36.57 24.42
CA ALA A 104 -18.30 -36.88 23.01
C ALA A 104 -19.76 -36.67 22.53
N VAL A 105 -20.73 -36.67 23.44
CA VAL A 105 -22.15 -36.44 23.11
C VAL A 105 -22.61 -34.99 23.32
N GLN A 106 -21.76 -34.09 23.82
CA GLN A 106 -22.11 -32.68 24.03
C GLN A 106 -21.85 -31.83 22.78
N PRO A 107 -22.63 -30.74 22.57
CA PRO A 107 -22.40 -29.80 21.46
C PRO A 107 -21.01 -29.15 21.47
N ASP A 108 -20.45 -28.88 22.64
CA ASP A 108 -19.13 -28.24 22.88
C ASP A 108 -18.07 -29.24 23.38
N GLY A 109 -18.41 -30.53 23.41
CA GLY A 109 -17.63 -31.53 24.11
C GLY A 109 -16.24 -31.79 23.54
N LYS A 110 -16.05 -31.60 22.24
CA LYS A 110 -14.73 -31.70 21.59
C LYS A 110 -13.75 -30.64 22.10
N THR A 111 -14.23 -29.41 22.30
CA THR A 111 -13.44 -28.30 22.84
C THR A 111 -13.14 -28.54 24.33
N LEU A 112 -14.13 -28.95 25.10
CA LEU A 112 -13.94 -29.29 26.52
C LEU A 112 -12.95 -30.45 26.71
N PHE A 113 -12.99 -31.45 25.81
CA PHE A 113 -12.05 -32.56 25.83
C PHE A 113 -10.62 -32.11 25.51
N LEU A 114 -10.44 -31.24 24.52
CA LEU A 114 -9.15 -30.62 24.21
C LEU A 114 -8.58 -29.87 25.42
N GLU A 115 -9.37 -28.99 26.04
CA GLU A 115 -8.95 -28.23 27.23
C GLU A 115 -8.53 -29.17 28.38
N ASN A 116 -9.25 -30.28 28.56
CA ASN A 116 -8.90 -31.30 29.54
C ASN A 116 -7.56 -31.98 29.24
N LEU A 117 -7.36 -32.40 27.98
CA LEU A 117 -6.12 -33.01 27.52
C LEU A 117 -4.93 -32.06 27.68
N GLN A 118 -5.07 -30.80 27.30
CA GLN A 118 -4.03 -29.78 27.46
C GLN A 118 -3.69 -29.58 28.94
N SER A 119 -4.70 -29.37 29.79
CA SER A 119 -4.47 -29.15 31.22
C SER A 119 -3.74 -30.32 31.88
N ARG A 120 -4.10 -31.57 31.52
CA ARG A 120 -3.47 -32.77 32.10
C ARG A 120 -2.11 -33.06 31.49
N GLY A 121 -1.96 -32.90 30.18
CA GLY A 121 -0.67 -33.00 29.49
C GLY A 121 0.36 -32.04 30.07
N ASN A 122 -0.03 -30.78 30.29
CA ASN A 122 0.80 -29.76 30.93
C ASN A 122 1.19 -30.12 32.36
N ALA A 123 0.23 -30.61 33.15
CA ALA A 123 0.49 -31.02 34.53
C ALA A 123 1.49 -32.20 34.61
N ILE A 124 1.43 -33.15 33.66
CA ILE A 124 2.38 -34.26 33.56
C ILE A 124 3.75 -33.73 33.14
N GLU A 125 3.82 -32.95 32.06
CA GLU A 125 5.07 -32.40 31.50
C GLU A 125 5.90 -31.64 32.56
N HIS A 126 5.24 -30.83 33.39
CA HIS A 126 5.91 -29.99 34.39
C HIS A 126 5.97 -30.59 35.80
N ALA A 127 5.61 -31.86 35.97
CA ALA A 127 5.67 -32.49 37.28
C ALA A 127 7.12 -32.61 37.80
N ASN A 128 7.30 -32.43 39.10
CA ASN A 128 8.62 -32.58 39.72
C ASN A 128 8.91 -34.05 40.02
N THR A 129 9.90 -34.63 39.34
CA THR A 129 10.26 -36.05 39.45
C THR A 129 11.03 -36.39 40.73
N ALA A 130 11.48 -35.40 41.49
CA ALA A 130 12.37 -35.58 42.64
C ALA A 130 11.72 -36.34 43.83
N ASP A 131 10.39 -36.37 43.91
CA ASP A 131 9.65 -37.02 45.02
C ASP A 131 9.10 -38.41 44.65
N GLY A 132 9.36 -38.92 43.44
CA GLY A 132 8.80 -40.20 42.96
C GLY A 132 7.27 -40.17 42.82
N ALA A 133 6.70 -38.97 42.71
CA ALA A 133 5.28 -38.72 42.88
C ALA A 133 4.44 -38.86 41.60
N ILE A 134 5.01 -39.13 40.42
CA ILE A 134 4.25 -39.37 39.18
C ILE A 134 4.97 -40.40 38.31
N ASP A 135 4.22 -41.39 37.81
CA ASP A 135 4.67 -42.29 36.76
C ASP A 135 4.18 -41.77 35.40
N TYR A 136 5.08 -41.09 34.68
CA TYR A 136 4.80 -40.48 33.37
C TYR A 136 4.21 -41.45 32.36
N ALA A 137 4.68 -42.70 32.35
CA ALA A 137 4.23 -43.69 31.38
C ALA A 137 2.79 -44.12 31.67
N VAL A 138 2.45 -44.30 32.94
CA VAL A 138 1.08 -44.64 33.36
C VAL A 138 0.12 -43.49 33.10
N GLU A 139 0.49 -42.26 33.43
CA GLU A 139 -0.37 -41.08 33.20
C GLU A 139 -0.58 -40.78 31.71
N THR A 140 0.47 -40.94 30.89
CA THR A 140 0.36 -40.79 29.43
C THR A 140 -0.52 -41.89 28.82
N GLU A 141 -0.40 -43.13 29.30
CA GLU A 141 -1.26 -44.24 28.88
C GLU A 141 -2.73 -44.00 29.28
N GLN A 142 -2.98 -43.35 30.43
CA GLN A 142 -4.34 -42.96 30.80
C GLN A 142 -4.90 -41.91 29.84
N LEU A 143 -4.12 -40.89 29.46
CA LEU A 143 -4.53 -39.93 28.42
C LEU A 143 -4.84 -40.63 27.09
N ASN A 144 -4.03 -41.62 26.71
CA ASN A 144 -4.24 -42.42 25.51
C ASN A 144 -5.60 -43.16 25.57
N GLN A 145 -5.88 -43.84 26.68
CA GLN A 145 -7.17 -44.53 26.88
C GLN A 145 -8.34 -43.55 26.82
N ASP A 146 -8.19 -42.35 27.37
CA ASP A 146 -9.23 -41.32 27.33
C ASP A 146 -9.47 -40.81 25.90
N VAL A 147 -8.41 -40.62 25.11
CA VAL A 147 -8.51 -40.31 23.66
C VAL A 147 -9.26 -41.40 22.92
N GLN A 148 -8.92 -42.67 23.13
CA GLN A 148 -9.59 -43.78 22.47
C GLN A 148 -11.07 -43.86 22.83
N THR A 149 -11.37 -43.62 24.11
CA THR A 149 -12.72 -43.62 24.66
C THR A 149 -13.56 -42.49 24.06
N PHE A 150 -13.02 -41.27 24.02
CA PHE A 150 -13.64 -40.11 23.37
C PHE A 150 -13.93 -40.39 21.89
N LEU A 151 -12.92 -40.79 21.12
CA LEU A 151 -13.05 -41.01 19.68
C LEU A 151 -13.98 -42.18 19.35
N SER A 152 -14.04 -43.21 20.19
CA SER A 152 -14.95 -44.35 20.00
C SER A 152 -16.41 -43.98 20.21
N ALA A 153 -16.69 -43.01 21.08
CA ALA A 153 -18.03 -42.51 21.36
C ALA A 153 -18.57 -41.59 20.23
N LEU A 154 -17.69 -41.04 19.38
CA LEU A 154 -18.09 -40.26 18.21
C LEU A 154 -18.64 -41.12 17.06
N PRO A 155 -19.50 -40.56 16.18
CA PRO A 155 -19.92 -41.22 14.94
C PRO A 155 -18.73 -41.69 14.11
N ALA A 156 -18.81 -42.89 13.53
CA ALA A 156 -17.69 -43.51 12.81
C ALA A 156 -17.11 -42.63 11.69
N ALA A 157 -17.95 -41.84 11.03
CA ALA A 157 -17.54 -40.91 9.97
C ALA A 157 -16.71 -39.71 10.49
N GLU A 158 -16.82 -39.37 11.78
CA GLU A 158 -16.20 -38.17 12.37
C GLU A 158 -14.91 -38.48 13.12
N ARG A 159 -14.58 -39.77 13.34
CA ARG A 159 -13.49 -40.18 14.23
C ARG A 159 -12.12 -39.75 13.72
N ASN A 160 -11.86 -39.97 12.43
CA ASN A 160 -10.56 -39.62 11.84
C ASN A 160 -10.36 -38.10 11.83
N ASP A 161 -11.38 -37.35 11.40
CA ASP A 161 -11.35 -35.88 11.37
C ASP A 161 -11.24 -35.30 12.78
N SER A 162 -11.84 -35.95 13.78
CA SER A 162 -11.73 -35.53 15.18
C SER A 162 -10.37 -35.84 15.78
N ALA A 163 -9.79 -36.99 15.47
CA ALA A 163 -8.42 -37.32 15.87
C ALA A 163 -7.42 -36.35 15.24
N GLN A 164 -7.56 -36.06 13.94
CA GLN A 164 -6.73 -35.07 13.25
C GLN A 164 -6.89 -33.68 13.85
N TRP A 165 -8.12 -33.25 14.10
CA TRP A 165 -8.39 -31.94 14.70
C TRP A 165 -7.73 -31.80 16.08
N LEU A 166 -7.77 -32.85 16.93
CA LEU A 166 -7.05 -32.84 18.21
C LEU A 166 -5.54 -32.76 17.98
N PHE A 167 -5.02 -33.56 17.06
CA PHE A 167 -3.60 -33.60 16.72
C PHE A 167 -3.08 -32.25 16.20
N ASP A 168 -3.88 -31.51 15.43
CA ASP A 168 -3.47 -30.24 14.83
C ASP A 168 -3.31 -29.06 15.81
N HIS A 169 -3.75 -29.21 17.07
CA HIS A 169 -3.55 -28.17 18.08
C HIS A 169 -2.10 -28.07 18.54
N ASP A 170 -1.77 -26.94 19.16
CA ASP A 170 -0.48 -26.71 19.80
C ASP A 170 -0.35 -27.55 21.08
N TRP A 171 0.70 -28.36 21.14
CA TRP A 171 1.03 -29.24 22.25
C TRP A 171 2.41 -28.92 22.86
N THR A 172 2.99 -27.76 22.57
CA THR A 172 4.35 -27.36 23.01
C THR A 172 4.56 -27.54 24.51
N ASP A 173 3.58 -27.17 25.32
CA ASP A 173 3.61 -27.31 26.79
C ASP A 173 2.78 -28.52 27.29
N SER A 174 2.50 -29.49 26.43
CA SER A 174 1.62 -30.63 26.71
C SER A 174 1.99 -31.87 25.91
N GLY A 175 3.29 -32.13 25.75
CA GLY A 175 3.84 -33.27 25.00
C GLY A 175 3.22 -34.64 25.32
N PRO A 176 2.94 -34.99 26.60
CA PRO A 176 2.27 -36.25 26.94
C PRO A 176 0.90 -36.42 26.28
N ALA A 177 0.13 -35.33 26.14
CA ALA A 177 -1.16 -35.36 25.48
C ALA A 177 -1.03 -35.57 23.96
N GLN A 178 -0.02 -34.97 23.32
CA GLN A 178 0.30 -35.24 21.91
C GLN A 178 0.60 -36.73 21.69
N ILE A 179 1.49 -37.31 22.51
CA ILE A 179 1.85 -38.73 22.41
C ILE A 179 0.62 -39.62 22.59
N ALA A 180 -0.26 -39.29 23.54
CA ALA A 180 -1.51 -39.98 23.77
C ALA A 180 -2.45 -39.93 22.55
N ILE A 181 -2.55 -38.79 21.88
CA ILE A 181 -3.35 -38.64 20.65
C ILE A 181 -2.79 -39.50 19.52
N GLU A 182 -1.47 -39.46 19.30
CA GLU A 182 -0.79 -40.25 18.27
C GLU A 182 -1.00 -41.75 18.48
N GLN A 183 -0.75 -42.24 19.71
CA GLN A 183 -0.92 -43.65 20.06
C GLN A 183 -2.38 -44.09 20.01
N GLY A 184 -3.31 -43.27 20.50
CA GLY A 184 -4.73 -43.57 20.48
C GLY A 184 -5.26 -43.69 19.05
N ALA A 185 -4.86 -42.77 18.17
CA ALA A 185 -5.20 -42.83 16.75
C ALA A 185 -4.61 -44.09 16.08
N GLU A 186 -3.34 -44.41 16.32
CA GLU A 186 -2.68 -45.60 15.77
C GLU A 186 -3.38 -46.90 16.22
N GLN A 187 -3.68 -47.03 17.51
CA GLN A 187 -4.35 -48.22 18.07
C GLN A 187 -5.78 -48.39 17.55
N MET A 188 -6.46 -47.29 17.23
CA MET A 188 -7.78 -47.31 16.60
C MET A 188 -7.75 -47.48 15.08
N GLY A 189 -6.55 -47.53 14.47
CA GLY A 189 -6.40 -47.60 13.01
C GLY A 189 -6.82 -46.33 12.28
N LEU A 190 -6.81 -45.19 12.97
CA LEU A 190 -7.05 -43.87 12.41
C LEU A 190 -5.75 -43.34 11.79
N VAL A 191 -5.85 -42.65 10.66
CA VAL A 191 -4.68 -42.16 9.92
C VAL A 191 -4.55 -40.67 10.18
N LEU A 192 -3.51 -40.31 10.93
CA LEU A 192 -3.09 -38.92 11.12
C LEU A 192 -2.16 -38.50 9.97
N THR A 193 -2.41 -37.31 9.46
CA THR A 193 -1.52 -36.61 8.53
C THR A 193 -0.53 -35.75 9.31
N PRO A 194 0.68 -35.51 8.78
CA PRO A 194 1.65 -34.62 9.41
C PRO A 194 1.03 -33.26 9.71
N SER A 195 1.42 -32.68 10.85
CA SER A 195 0.93 -31.40 11.34
C SER A 195 2.10 -30.57 11.85
N SER A 196 2.01 -29.24 11.71
CA SER A 196 2.91 -28.29 12.35
C SER A 196 2.40 -27.82 13.72
N HIS A 197 1.22 -28.30 14.14
CA HIS A 197 0.58 -27.96 15.40
C HIS A 197 0.22 -26.47 15.54
N LYS A 198 0.03 -25.76 14.42
CA LYS A 198 -0.37 -24.34 14.38
C LYS A 198 -1.88 -24.10 14.50
N GLY A 199 -2.64 -25.17 14.75
CA GLY A 199 -4.08 -25.13 14.91
C GLY A 199 -4.83 -25.73 13.71
N PRO A 200 -6.01 -26.33 13.95
CA PRO A 200 -6.74 -27.12 12.96
C PRO A 200 -7.18 -26.32 11.73
N ASP A 201 -7.49 -25.03 11.87
CA ASP A 201 -7.92 -24.20 10.74
C ASP A 201 -6.77 -23.89 9.77
N VAL A 202 -5.56 -23.68 10.30
CA VAL A 202 -4.34 -23.47 9.50
C VAL A 202 -3.98 -24.76 8.77
N GLU A 203 -3.93 -25.87 9.49
CA GLU A 203 -3.58 -27.19 8.95
C GLU A 203 -4.57 -27.68 7.90
N ALA A 204 -5.87 -27.46 8.11
CA ALA A 204 -6.90 -27.81 7.15
C ALA A 204 -6.73 -27.03 5.84
N GLN A 205 -6.50 -25.72 5.91
CA GLN A 205 -6.23 -24.90 4.72
C GLN A 205 -4.97 -25.35 3.98
N VAL A 206 -3.88 -25.65 4.70
CA VAL A 206 -2.64 -26.16 4.08
C VAL A 206 -2.90 -27.48 3.36
N ARG A 207 -3.62 -28.43 3.98
CA ARG A 207 -3.93 -29.72 3.35
C ARG A 207 -4.81 -29.57 2.11
N GLU A 208 -5.76 -28.64 2.11
CA GLU A 208 -6.57 -28.33 0.92
C GLU A 208 -5.69 -27.80 -0.22
N ILE A 209 -4.81 -26.84 0.07
CA ILE A 209 -3.87 -26.28 -0.91
C ILE A 209 -2.94 -27.37 -1.45
N VAL A 210 -2.37 -28.21 -0.57
CA VAL A 210 -1.53 -29.35 -0.95
C VAL A 210 -2.28 -30.33 -1.85
N GLN A 211 -3.57 -30.59 -1.59
CA GLN A 211 -4.38 -31.45 -2.44
C GLN A 211 -4.58 -30.84 -3.84
N GLN A 212 -4.84 -29.54 -3.93
CA GLN A 212 -4.96 -28.83 -5.21
C GLN A 212 -3.66 -28.84 -6.00
N ILE A 213 -2.53 -28.63 -5.32
CA ILE A 213 -1.18 -28.72 -5.91
C ILE A 213 -0.93 -30.13 -6.45
N ASN A 214 -1.19 -31.17 -5.66
CA ASN A 214 -0.97 -32.56 -6.06
C ASN A 214 -1.88 -33.00 -7.23
N ALA A 215 -3.01 -32.32 -7.44
CA ALA A 215 -3.89 -32.53 -8.57
C ALA A 215 -3.41 -31.83 -9.87
N SER A 216 -2.37 -30.99 -9.79
CA SER A 216 -1.87 -30.24 -10.94
C SER A 216 -1.15 -31.15 -11.96
N PRO A 217 -1.30 -30.89 -13.27
CA PRO A 217 -0.83 -31.80 -14.32
C PRO A 217 0.69 -31.81 -14.53
N ASN A 218 1.41 -30.78 -14.07
CA ASN A 218 2.86 -30.66 -14.22
C ASN A 218 3.43 -29.67 -13.16
N PRO A 219 4.76 -29.62 -12.98
CA PRO A 219 5.39 -28.75 -11.97
C PRO A 219 5.09 -27.26 -12.13
N VAL A 220 4.92 -26.77 -13.37
CA VAL A 220 4.61 -25.36 -13.63
C VAL A 220 3.20 -25.02 -13.16
N ALA A 221 2.21 -25.86 -13.50
CA ALA A 221 0.84 -25.70 -13.03
C ALA A 221 0.72 -25.86 -11.50
N ALA A 222 1.53 -26.75 -10.90
CA ALA A 222 1.60 -26.91 -9.45
C ALA A 222 2.16 -25.64 -8.78
N LEU A 223 3.21 -25.04 -9.36
CA LEU A 223 3.81 -23.80 -8.91
C LEU A 223 2.86 -22.60 -9.06
N GLU A 224 2.10 -22.53 -10.16
CA GLU A 224 1.04 -21.52 -10.34
C GLU A 224 -0.06 -21.63 -9.29
N THR A 225 -0.47 -22.87 -8.97
CA THR A 225 -1.47 -23.14 -7.92
C THR A 225 -0.95 -22.71 -6.55
N LEU A 226 0.31 -23.04 -6.24
CA LEU A 226 0.99 -22.55 -5.04
C LEU A 226 1.03 -21.02 -4.98
N GLY A 227 1.42 -20.36 -6.07
CA GLY A 227 1.50 -18.90 -6.14
C GLY A 227 0.16 -18.21 -5.89
N LYS A 228 -0.93 -18.72 -6.48
CA LYS A 228 -2.30 -18.21 -6.26
C LYS A 228 -2.76 -18.41 -4.82
N ALA A 229 -2.49 -19.57 -4.23
CA ALA A 229 -2.82 -19.82 -2.83
C ALA A 229 -2.01 -18.89 -1.91
N TYR A 230 -0.71 -18.78 -2.13
CA TYR A 230 0.20 -17.96 -1.32
C TYR A 230 -0.21 -16.48 -1.27
N SER A 231 -0.70 -15.89 -2.36
CA SER A 231 -1.08 -14.46 -2.36
C SER A 231 -2.33 -14.14 -1.53
N THR A 232 -3.13 -15.13 -1.16
CA THR A 232 -4.45 -14.91 -0.52
C THR A 232 -4.52 -15.37 0.94
N VAL A 233 -3.62 -16.25 1.36
CA VAL A 233 -3.66 -16.87 2.70
C VAL A 233 -2.91 -16.07 3.77
N THR A 234 -3.22 -16.37 5.04
CA THR A 234 -2.62 -15.71 6.22
C THR A 234 -1.14 -16.04 6.38
N PRO A 235 -0.36 -15.22 7.13
CA PRO A 235 1.06 -15.49 7.38
C PRO A 235 1.35 -16.87 7.98
N ASP A 236 0.52 -17.34 8.91
CA ASP A 236 0.70 -18.67 9.53
C ASP A 236 0.52 -19.79 8.49
N VAL A 237 -0.48 -19.69 7.62
CA VAL A 237 -0.68 -20.66 6.52
C VAL A 237 0.50 -20.63 5.53
N LYS A 238 1.02 -19.44 5.21
CA LYS A 238 2.23 -19.30 4.35
C LYS A 238 3.42 -20.03 4.94
N GLU A 239 3.68 -19.85 6.23
CA GLU A 239 4.81 -20.47 6.92
C GLU A 239 4.72 -21.99 6.87
N VAL A 240 3.57 -22.54 7.29
CA VAL A 240 3.35 -24.00 7.34
C VAL A 240 3.37 -24.61 5.94
N LEU A 241 2.76 -23.95 4.95
CA LEU A 241 2.77 -24.41 3.56
C LEU A 241 4.18 -24.51 2.98
N LEU A 242 5.05 -23.53 3.25
CA LEU A 242 6.44 -23.54 2.79
C LEU A 242 7.32 -24.57 3.52
N GLN A 243 6.99 -24.90 4.76
CA GLN A 243 7.69 -25.93 5.53
C GLN A 243 7.21 -27.35 5.19
N SER A 244 6.02 -27.50 4.59
CA SER A 244 5.50 -28.79 4.17
C SER A 244 6.40 -29.48 3.13
N SER A 245 6.42 -30.81 3.14
CA SER A 245 7.19 -31.59 2.16
C SER A 245 6.77 -31.28 0.72
N THR A 246 5.47 -31.13 0.48
CA THR A 246 4.93 -30.74 -0.83
C THR A 246 5.41 -29.35 -1.24
N GLY A 247 5.40 -28.37 -0.33
CA GLY A 247 5.95 -27.03 -0.57
C GLY A 247 7.41 -27.09 -1.05
N GLN A 248 8.26 -27.86 -0.38
CA GLN A 248 9.67 -28.04 -0.75
C GLN A 248 9.85 -28.77 -2.09
N GLU A 249 9.08 -29.83 -2.34
CA GLU A 249 9.17 -30.65 -3.56
C GLU A 249 8.77 -29.88 -4.83
N ILE A 250 7.84 -28.93 -4.75
CA ILE A 250 7.43 -28.10 -5.90
C ILE A 250 8.61 -27.26 -6.41
N PHE A 251 9.35 -26.61 -5.51
CA PHE A 251 10.50 -25.79 -5.90
C PHE A 251 11.59 -26.62 -6.57
N GLN A 252 11.87 -27.81 -6.02
CA GLN A 252 12.81 -28.77 -6.63
C GLN A 252 12.33 -29.23 -8.01
N SER A 253 11.04 -29.53 -8.16
CA SER A 253 10.45 -29.96 -9.42
C SER A 253 10.46 -28.83 -10.47
N ALA A 254 10.22 -27.59 -10.07
CA ALA A 254 10.31 -26.42 -10.94
C ALA A 254 11.75 -26.14 -11.37
N GLY A 255 12.71 -26.18 -10.43
CA GLY A 255 14.14 -26.07 -10.75
C GLY A 255 14.59 -27.15 -11.73
N GLN A 256 14.18 -28.40 -11.51
CA GLN A 256 14.46 -29.52 -12.42
C GLN A 256 13.82 -29.32 -13.79
N TYR A 257 12.58 -28.83 -13.87
CA TYR A 257 11.91 -28.52 -15.14
C TYR A 257 12.69 -27.49 -15.97
N ALA A 258 13.31 -26.49 -15.33
CA ALA A 258 14.19 -25.56 -16.03
C ALA A 258 15.46 -26.26 -16.55
N LEU A 259 16.11 -27.07 -15.70
CA LEU A 259 17.33 -27.80 -16.02
C LEU A 259 17.15 -28.87 -17.10
N ASP A 260 15.95 -29.46 -17.21
CA ASP A 260 15.62 -30.44 -18.25
C ASP A 260 15.79 -29.88 -19.66
N ALA A 261 15.79 -28.56 -19.82
CA ALA A 261 16.13 -27.92 -21.10
C ALA A 261 17.52 -28.34 -21.58
N LEU A 262 18.50 -28.53 -20.69
CA LEU A 262 19.88 -28.91 -21.04
C LEU A 262 19.98 -30.34 -21.60
N ASN A 263 18.97 -31.18 -21.35
CA ASN A 263 18.91 -32.54 -21.87
C ASN A 263 18.25 -32.61 -23.26
N GLN A 264 17.67 -31.50 -23.74
CA GLN A 264 17.04 -31.42 -25.05
C GLN A 264 18.10 -31.12 -26.11
N GLN A 265 17.99 -31.75 -27.28
CA GLN A 265 18.83 -31.44 -28.44
C GLN A 265 18.08 -30.49 -29.37
N ASP A 266 18.76 -29.49 -29.91
CA ASP A 266 18.23 -28.70 -31.02
C ASP A 266 18.06 -29.62 -32.23
N ASN A 267 16.82 -29.72 -32.70
CA ASN A 267 16.45 -30.57 -33.83
C ASN A 267 17.13 -30.17 -35.14
N GLN A 268 17.65 -28.94 -35.27
CA GLN A 268 18.32 -28.48 -36.49
C GLN A 268 19.84 -28.72 -36.50
N SER A 269 20.50 -28.63 -35.35
CA SER A 269 21.97 -28.69 -35.26
C SER A 269 22.49 -29.94 -34.53
N GLY A 270 21.63 -30.68 -33.82
CA GLY A 270 22.03 -31.81 -32.98
C GLY A 270 22.85 -31.40 -31.74
N GLN A 271 22.98 -30.09 -31.48
CA GLN A 271 23.67 -29.54 -30.31
C GLN A 271 22.73 -29.53 -29.09
N LEU A 272 23.30 -29.60 -27.89
CA LEU A 272 22.54 -29.42 -26.64
C LEU A 272 21.91 -28.03 -26.63
N VAL A 273 20.65 -27.95 -26.18
CA VAL A 273 19.91 -26.69 -26.09
C VAL A 273 20.70 -25.69 -25.23
N PRO A 274 20.90 -24.44 -25.69
CA PRO A 274 21.73 -23.45 -24.99
C PRO A 274 21.20 -23.12 -23.59
N MET A 275 22.12 -22.67 -22.72
CA MET A 275 21.84 -22.19 -21.37
C MET A 275 20.76 -21.08 -21.33
N LYS A 276 20.54 -20.36 -22.45
CA LYS A 276 19.41 -19.43 -22.63
C LYS A 276 18.07 -20.03 -22.19
N THR A 277 17.72 -21.24 -22.64
CA THR A 277 16.39 -21.83 -22.40
C THR A 277 16.15 -22.13 -20.92
N VAL A 278 17.21 -22.43 -20.17
CA VAL A 278 17.11 -22.63 -18.71
C VAL A 278 16.68 -21.34 -18.04
N PHE A 279 17.36 -20.22 -18.33
CA PHE A 279 17.03 -18.93 -17.76
C PHE A 279 15.69 -18.39 -18.27
N GLU A 280 15.34 -18.61 -19.54
CA GLU A 280 14.02 -18.28 -20.08
C GLU A 280 12.89 -19.00 -19.33
N ARG A 281 13.06 -20.30 -19.02
CA ARG A 281 12.09 -21.05 -18.21
C ARG A 281 12.00 -20.53 -16.78
N LEU A 282 13.15 -20.25 -16.14
CA LEU A 282 13.16 -19.67 -14.78
C LEU A 282 12.50 -18.30 -14.74
N ASP A 283 12.78 -17.44 -15.73
CA ASP A 283 12.17 -16.12 -15.82
C ASP A 283 10.65 -16.23 -16.00
N ASN A 284 10.18 -17.00 -16.99
CA ASN A 284 8.75 -17.18 -17.24
C ASN A 284 7.99 -17.77 -16.03
N MET A 285 8.57 -18.77 -15.34
CA MET A 285 7.94 -19.36 -14.16
C MET A 285 7.84 -18.39 -12.97
N THR A 286 8.71 -17.38 -12.91
CA THR A 286 8.78 -16.48 -11.75
C THR A 286 8.11 -15.12 -11.97
N GLN A 287 7.79 -14.73 -13.20
CA GLN A 287 7.17 -13.44 -13.54
C GLN A 287 5.92 -13.10 -12.71
N ASN A 288 5.07 -14.07 -12.42
CA ASN A 288 3.80 -13.88 -11.71
C ASN A 288 3.79 -14.48 -10.30
N LEU A 289 4.96 -14.80 -9.75
CA LEU A 289 5.09 -15.34 -8.40
C LEU A 289 5.43 -14.25 -7.40
N ASP A 290 5.01 -14.47 -6.15
CA ASP A 290 5.56 -13.72 -5.02
C ASP A 290 7.10 -13.83 -5.04
N PRO A 291 7.84 -12.72 -4.89
CA PRO A 291 9.30 -12.71 -4.98
C PRO A 291 9.98 -13.74 -4.06
N HIS A 292 9.40 -14.03 -2.90
CA HIS A 292 9.94 -15.05 -1.99
C HIS A 292 9.85 -16.46 -2.59
N LEU A 293 8.74 -16.78 -3.25
CA LEU A 293 8.58 -18.05 -3.98
C LEU A 293 9.51 -18.11 -5.18
N ALA A 294 9.66 -16.99 -5.91
CA ALA A 294 10.58 -16.90 -7.03
C ALA A 294 12.02 -17.20 -6.60
N ALA A 295 12.46 -16.64 -5.46
CA ALA A 295 13.78 -16.93 -4.88
C ALA A 295 13.97 -18.43 -4.62
N LYS A 296 12.96 -19.12 -4.07
CA LYS A 296 13.00 -20.56 -3.82
C LYS A 296 13.11 -21.41 -5.09
N VAL A 297 12.42 -21.01 -6.16
CA VAL A 297 12.52 -21.68 -7.48
C VAL A 297 13.92 -21.55 -8.06
N VAL A 298 14.51 -20.35 -8.03
CA VAL A 298 15.87 -20.10 -8.54
C VAL A 298 16.91 -20.83 -7.69
N GLU A 299 16.78 -20.76 -6.36
CA GLU A 299 17.63 -21.47 -5.40
C GLU A 299 17.68 -22.99 -5.68
N ALA A 300 16.52 -23.58 -5.99
CA ALA A 300 16.41 -25.00 -6.29
C ALA A 300 17.11 -25.43 -7.60
N ALA A 301 17.30 -24.51 -8.56
CA ALA A 301 18.00 -24.80 -9.81
C ALA A 301 19.53 -24.76 -9.67
N ILE A 302 20.06 -24.06 -8.67
CA ILE A 302 21.51 -23.81 -8.52
C ILE A 302 22.36 -25.09 -8.49
N PRO A 303 22.04 -26.13 -7.68
CA PRO A 303 22.88 -27.33 -7.62
C PRO A 303 23.02 -28.03 -8.98
N GLY A 304 21.97 -28.00 -9.80
CA GLY A 304 22.02 -28.56 -11.16
C GLY A 304 22.83 -27.71 -12.13
N LEU A 305 22.75 -26.38 -12.02
CA LEU A 305 23.58 -25.45 -12.80
C LEU A 305 25.07 -25.62 -12.48
N GLU A 306 25.42 -25.68 -11.19
CA GLU A 306 26.78 -25.94 -10.71
C GLU A 306 27.32 -27.26 -11.25
N LYS A 307 26.51 -28.32 -11.17
CA LYS A 307 26.88 -29.63 -11.70
C LYS A 307 27.23 -29.57 -13.18
N VAL A 308 26.45 -28.85 -13.99
CA VAL A 308 26.65 -28.77 -15.44
C VAL A 308 27.85 -27.91 -15.81
N LEU A 309 28.13 -26.84 -15.06
CA LEU A 309 29.13 -25.83 -15.42
C LEU A 309 30.49 -26.02 -14.74
N ILE A 310 30.52 -26.68 -13.57
CA ILE A 310 31.74 -26.87 -12.78
C ILE A 310 32.34 -28.28 -12.98
N GLU A 311 31.52 -29.32 -13.17
CA GLU A 311 32.06 -30.68 -13.35
C GLU A 311 32.76 -30.83 -14.72
N PRO A 312 33.92 -31.53 -14.78
CA PRO A 312 34.61 -31.77 -16.04
C PRO A 312 33.74 -32.58 -17.00
N SER A 313 33.24 -31.93 -18.05
CA SER A 313 32.54 -32.63 -19.15
C SER A 313 33.52 -32.97 -20.27
N ASP A 314 33.28 -34.08 -21.00
CA ASP A 314 34.01 -34.42 -22.23
C ASP A 314 33.78 -33.40 -23.38
N ASN A 315 32.95 -32.37 -23.15
CA ASN A 315 32.59 -31.35 -24.11
C ASN A 315 33.56 -30.16 -24.03
N PRO A 316 34.30 -29.82 -25.09
CA PRO A 316 35.39 -28.84 -25.03
C PRO A 316 34.94 -27.37 -24.94
N VAL A 317 33.63 -27.10 -24.98
CA VAL A 317 33.06 -25.74 -24.92
C VAL A 317 31.97 -25.69 -23.85
N PRO A 318 32.15 -24.95 -22.75
CA PRO A 318 31.09 -24.71 -21.77
C PRO A 318 29.88 -24.08 -22.46
N PRO A 319 28.63 -24.46 -22.10
CA PRO A 319 27.45 -23.88 -22.70
C PRO A 319 27.41 -22.37 -22.43
N MET A 320 27.47 -21.56 -23.49
CA MET A 320 27.41 -20.10 -23.38
C MET A 320 25.97 -19.65 -23.12
N VAL A 321 25.81 -18.64 -22.27
CA VAL A 321 24.50 -18.05 -21.94
C VAL A 321 23.93 -17.22 -23.10
N GLY A 322 24.81 -16.52 -23.83
CA GLY A 322 24.43 -15.57 -24.89
C GLY A 322 23.64 -14.37 -24.36
N SER A 323 23.39 -13.38 -25.21
CA SER A 323 22.71 -12.14 -24.80
C SER A 323 21.28 -12.37 -24.31
N SER A 324 20.49 -13.19 -25.01
CA SER A 324 19.14 -13.51 -24.54
C SER A 324 19.13 -14.29 -23.22
N GLY A 325 20.11 -15.17 -22.98
CA GLY A 325 20.17 -15.89 -21.71
C GLY A 325 20.57 -14.96 -20.56
N ALA A 326 21.53 -14.05 -20.80
CA ALA A 326 21.92 -13.04 -19.81
C ALA A 326 20.77 -12.06 -19.51
N TYR A 327 19.97 -11.72 -20.51
CA TYR A 327 18.74 -10.94 -20.34
C TYR A 327 17.80 -11.61 -19.33
N HIS A 328 17.48 -12.90 -19.51
CA HIS A 328 16.61 -13.62 -18.58
C HIS A 328 17.26 -13.81 -17.20
N LEU A 329 18.58 -14.04 -17.16
CA LEU A 329 19.34 -14.16 -15.91
C LEU A 329 19.27 -12.86 -15.09
N VAL A 330 19.45 -11.70 -15.71
CA VAL A 330 19.36 -10.40 -15.01
C VAL A 330 17.93 -10.12 -14.57
N ASN A 331 16.92 -10.40 -15.40
CA ASN A 331 15.51 -10.27 -15.00
C ASN A 331 15.15 -11.14 -13.80
N VAL A 332 15.50 -12.43 -13.83
CA VAL A 332 15.15 -13.36 -12.73
C VAL A 332 15.91 -13.03 -11.45
N THR A 333 17.20 -12.69 -11.53
CA THR A 333 18.00 -12.31 -10.36
C THR A 333 17.57 -10.97 -9.78
N GLY A 334 17.17 -10.03 -10.64
CA GLY A 334 16.60 -8.76 -10.23
C GLY A 334 15.27 -8.93 -9.48
N ARG A 335 14.41 -9.85 -9.94
CA ARG A 335 13.12 -10.15 -9.30
C ARG A 335 13.25 -10.75 -7.90
N ILE A 336 14.28 -11.56 -7.67
CA ILE A 336 14.52 -12.18 -6.36
C ILE A 336 15.38 -11.31 -5.43
N ALA A 337 15.92 -10.18 -5.92
CA ALA A 337 16.79 -9.32 -5.14
C ALA A 337 16.09 -8.84 -3.85
N GLY A 338 16.83 -8.84 -2.73
CA GLY A 338 16.30 -8.47 -1.41
C GLY A 338 15.51 -9.57 -0.69
N GLN A 339 15.24 -10.71 -1.33
CA GLN A 339 14.54 -11.82 -0.68
C GLN A 339 15.47 -12.67 0.20
N PRO A 340 14.94 -13.33 1.25
CA PRO A 340 15.72 -14.24 2.09
C PRO A 340 16.44 -15.32 1.26
N GLY A 341 17.77 -15.39 1.39
CA GLY A 341 18.62 -16.35 0.66
C GLY A 341 18.97 -15.96 -0.78
N ALA A 342 18.38 -14.88 -1.33
CA ALA A 342 18.65 -14.47 -2.70
C ALA A 342 20.07 -13.96 -2.90
N GLU A 343 20.67 -13.28 -1.93
CA GLU A 343 22.06 -12.77 -2.04
C GLU A 343 23.06 -13.91 -2.28
N GLU A 344 22.98 -14.99 -1.49
CA GLU A 344 23.83 -16.17 -1.68
C GLU A 344 23.50 -16.88 -3.01
N THR A 345 22.23 -16.93 -3.40
CA THR A 345 21.81 -17.49 -4.70
C THR A 345 22.41 -16.73 -5.87
N ILE A 346 22.34 -15.39 -5.86
CA ILE A 346 22.90 -14.50 -6.87
C ILE A 346 24.43 -14.64 -6.90
N LYS A 347 25.08 -14.67 -5.73
CA LYS A 347 26.52 -14.87 -5.62
C LYS A 347 26.97 -16.19 -6.26
N ARG A 348 26.28 -17.30 -5.97
CA ARG A 348 26.57 -18.60 -6.60
C ARG A 348 26.38 -18.55 -8.12
N LEU A 349 25.36 -17.85 -8.63
CA LEU A 349 25.19 -17.65 -10.07
C LEU A 349 26.34 -16.83 -10.70
N VAL A 350 26.86 -15.82 -10.00
CA VAL A 350 28.02 -15.05 -10.46
C VAL A 350 29.28 -15.93 -10.54
N GLU A 351 29.49 -16.81 -9.57
CA GLU A 351 30.61 -17.76 -9.54
C GLU A 351 30.61 -18.74 -10.74
N LEU A 352 29.46 -18.92 -11.41
CA LEU A 352 29.34 -19.71 -12.65
C LEU A 352 29.90 -18.98 -13.90
N GLY A 353 30.25 -17.70 -13.80
CA GLY A 353 30.90 -16.95 -14.89
C GLY A 353 29.97 -16.62 -16.07
N LEU A 354 28.67 -16.44 -15.82
CA LEU A 354 27.63 -16.27 -16.84
C LEU A 354 27.39 -14.80 -17.25
N TYR A 355 28.36 -13.91 -17.03
CA TYR A 355 28.20 -12.49 -17.35
C TYR A 355 28.27 -12.24 -18.86
N GLU A 356 27.25 -11.58 -19.42
CA GLU A 356 27.25 -11.09 -20.80
C GLU A 356 26.67 -9.68 -20.84
N ARG A 357 27.37 -8.79 -21.56
CA ARG A 357 27.14 -7.35 -21.56
C ARG A 357 25.80 -6.96 -22.19
N THR A 358 25.52 -7.42 -23.41
CA THR A 358 24.41 -6.94 -24.24
C THR A 358 23.06 -7.21 -23.57
N GLY A 359 22.86 -8.45 -23.11
CA GLY A 359 21.68 -8.87 -22.38
C GLY A 359 21.52 -8.16 -21.04
N THR A 360 22.63 -7.90 -20.34
CA THR A 360 22.63 -7.14 -19.08
C THR A 360 22.17 -5.70 -19.29
N VAL A 361 22.75 -4.98 -20.25
CA VAL A 361 22.37 -3.60 -20.55
C VAL A 361 20.89 -3.53 -20.95
N GLN A 362 20.45 -4.42 -21.83
CA GLN A 362 19.06 -4.46 -22.28
C GLN A 362 18.09 -4.73 -21.12
N SER A 363 18.39 -5.71 -20.26
CA SER A 363 17.53 -6.07 -19.14
C SER A 363 17.39 -4.90 -18.14
N ILE A 364 18.49 -4.23 -17.79
CA ILE A 364 18.44 -3.03 -16.93
C ILE A 364 17.67 -1.90 -17.61
N ALA A 365 17.88 -1.68 -18.91
CA ALA A 365 17.18 -0.67 -19.71
C ALA A 365 15.66 -0.89 -19.79
N GLU A 366 15.20 -2.13 -19.57
CA GLU A 366 13.79 -2.51 -19.52
C GLU A 366 13.23 -2.57 -18.09
N GLY A 367 14.03 -2.18 -17.07
CA GLY A 367 13.58 -2.02 -15.68
C GLY A 367 14.11 -3.06 -14.71
N ALA A 368 14.88 -4.06 -15.17
CA ALA A 368 15.41 -5.08 -14.28
C ALA A 368 16.30 -4.48 -13.18
N ASN A 369 16.16 -5.01 -11.97
CA ASN A 369 17.01 -4.66 -10.84
C ASN A 369 18.45 -5.15 -11.08
N PRO A 370 19.48 -4.28 -10.95
CA PRO A 370 20.87 -4.61 -11.31
C PRO A 370 21.61 -5.43 -10.23
N ALA A 371 20.93 -6.15 -9.34
CA ALA A 371 21.56 -6.92 -8.26
C ALA A 371 22.64 -7.91 -8.75
N TYR A 372 22.37 -8.66 -9.83
CA TYR A 372 23.36 -9.58 -10.40
C TYR A 372 24.61 -8.88 -10.96
N PRO A 373 24.51 -7.91 -11.89
CA PRO A 373 25.71 -7.22 -12.38
C PRO A 373 26.42 -6.41 -11.29
N LEU A 374 25.74 -5.93 -10.26
CA LEU A 374 26.38 -5.33 -9.09
C LEU A 374 27.19 -6.36 -8.28
N GLN A 375 26.68 -7.59 -8.15
CA GLN A 375 27.42 -8.67 -7.47
C GLN A 375 28.67 -9.08 -8.25
N VAL A 376 28.63 -9.05 -9.60
CA VAL A 376 29.80 -9.31 -10.48
C VAL A 376 30.97 -8.39 -10.16
N LEU A 377 30.71 -7.15 -9.73
CA LEU A 377 31.74 -6.19 -9.35
C LEU A 377 32.67 -6.70 -8.23
N SER A 378 32.20 -7.62 -7.38
CA SER A 378 32.99 -8.24 -6.31
C SER A 378 33.96 -9.32 -6.81
N PHE A 379 33.82 -9.77 -8.05
CA PHE A 379 34.55 -10.91 -8.63
C PHE A 379 35.51 -10.49 -9.76
N VAL A 380 35.50 -9.23 -10.17
CA VAL A 380 36.30 -8.71 -11.29
C VAL A 380 37.42 -7.78 -10.79
N GLY A 381 38.52 -7.66 -11.56
CA GLY A 381 39.64 -6.80 -11.20
C GLY A 381 39.30 -5.30 -11.28
N GLN A 382 40.12 -4.42 -10.68
CA GLN A 382 39.87 -2.96 -10.67
C GLN A 382 39.70 -2.33 -12.07
N GLY A 383 40.34 -2.87 -13.11
CA GLY A 383 40.12 -2.41 -14.49
C GLY A 383 38.75 -2.79 -15.03
N ASP A 384 38.28 -4.01 -14.71
CA ASP A 384 37.03 -4.60 -15.18
C ASP A 384 35.81 -4.03 -14.45
N ILE A 385 35.99 -3.62 -13.20
CA ILE A 385 35.03 -2.87 -12.39
C ILE A 385 34.45 -1.68 -13.17
N ARG A 386 35.33 -0.86 -13.76
CA ARG A 386 34.91 0.34 -14.49
C ARG A 386 34.16 -0.02 -15.77
N TYR A 387 34.57 -1.09 -16.47
CA TYR A 387 33.89 -1.55 -17.67
C TYR A 387 32.47 -2.03 -17.37
N VAL A 388 32.27 -2.81 -16.31
CA VAL A 388 30.94 -3.28 -15.90
C VAL A 388 30.07 -2.11 -15.41
N LEU A 389 30.59 -1.27 -14.51
CA LEU A 389 29.80 -0.17 -13.95
C LEU A 389 29.48 0.93 -14.98
N GLU A 390 30.50 1.56 -15.58
CA GLU A 390 30.31 2.69 -16.50
C GLU A 390 29.91 2.24 -17.91
N GLY A 391 30.26 1.01 -18.30
CA GLY A 391 29.99 0.50 -19.64
C GLY A 391 28.67 -0.27 -19.77
N ASP A 392 28.15 -0.82 -18.67
CA ASP A 392 27.00 -1.74 -18.71
C ASP A 392 25.87 -1.31 -17.75
N ILE A 393 26.15 -1.14 -16.45
CA ILE A 393 25.12 -0.81 -15.44
C ILE A 393 24.57 0.60 -15.63
N LEU A 394 25.43 1.64 -15.56
CA LEU A 394 24.99 3.03 -15.64
C LEU A 394 24.29 3.35 -16.99
N PRO A 395 24.76 2.87 -18.16
CA PRO A 395 24.05 3.06 -19.41
C PRO A 395 22.67 2.40 -19.45
N GLY A 396 22.51 1.22 -18.83
CA GLY A 396 21.21 0.57 -18.69
C GLY A 396 20.25 1.41 -17.85
N LEU A 397 20.71 1.94 -16.71
CA LEU A 397 19.93 2.82 -15.84
C LEU A 397 19.53 4.13 -16.55
N ASP A 398 20.44 4.73 -17.31
CA ASP A 398 20.16 5.94 -18.09
C ASP A 398 19.12 5.66 -19.21
N GLN A 399 19.18 4.49 -19.85
CA GLN A 399 18.17 4.08 -20.85
C GLN A 399 16.80 3.83 -20.21
N PHE A 400 16.76 3.20 -19.03
CA PHE A 400 15.50 2.96 -18.34
C PHE A 400 14.84 4.27 -17.89
N GLN A 401 15.61 5.22 -17.34
CA GLN A 401 15.07 6.56 -17.01
C GLN A 401 14.46 7.27 -18.22
N LYS A 402 15.05 7.07 -19.40
CA LYS A 402 14.47 7.57 -20.64
C LYS A 402 13.17 6.85 -20.99
N LYS A 403 13.09 5.53 -20.84
CA LYS A 403 11.84 4.77 -21.00
C LYS A 403 10.75 5.29 -20.06
N VAL A 404 11.06 5.45 -18.77
CA VAL A 404 10.13 6.02 -17.78
C VAL A 404 9.61 7.38 -18.25
N THR A 405 10.50 8.22 -18.78
CA THR A 405 10.13 9.53 -19.35
C THR A 405 9.21 9.39 -20.56
N ASP A 406 9.51 8.48 -21.49
CA ASP A 406 8.72 8.26 -22.70
C ASP A 406 7.31 7.69 -22.36
N ASP A 407 7.21 6.76 -21.41
CA ASP A 407 5.93 6.18 -20.96
C ASP A 407 5.08 7.20 -20.21
N LEU A 408 5.72 8.04 -19.38
CA LEU A 408 5.06 9.16 -18.72
C LEU A 408 4.53 10.18 -19.73
N GLN A 409 5.28 10.47 -20.79
CA GLN A 409 4.83 11.33 -21.88
C GLN A 409 3.69 10.71 -22.68
N ALA A 410 3.71 9.40 -22.91
CA ALA A 410 2.62 8.68 -23.57
C ALA A 410 1.32 8.77 -22.76
N TYR A 411 1.40 8.56 -21.45
CA TYR A 411 0.28 8.74 -20.53
C TYR A 411 -0.19 10.20 -20.49
N GLY A 412 0.73 11.17 -20.39
CA GLY A 412 0.39 12.60 -20.47
C GLY A 412 -0.32 12.97 -21.77
N LYS A 413 0.12 12.42 -22.90
CA LYS A 413 -0.51 12.62 -24.22
C LYS A 413 -1.92 12.04 -24.30
N GLN A 414 -2.16 10.88 -23.69
CA GLN A 414 -3.51 10.30 -23.60
C GLN A 414 -4.49 11.24 -22.89
N MET A 415 -3.97 12.06 -21.98
CA MET A 415 -4.71 12.98 -21.12
C MET A 415 -4.66 14.43 -21.61
N GLU A 416 -4.11 14.68 -22.80
CA GLU A 416 -3.78 16.02 -23.31
C GLU A 416 -5.01 16.91 -23.47
N GLU A 417 -6.11 16.37 -24.00
CA GLU A 417 -7.37 17.08 -24.19
C GLU A 417 -8.00 17.45 -22.84
N LEU A 418 -8.12 16.48 -21.91
CA LEU A 418 -8.68 16.73 -20.58
C LEU A 418 -7.86 17.75 -19.78
N ASN A 419 -6.53 17.67 -19.88
CA ASN A 419 -5.64 18.63 -19.27
C ASN A 419 -5.86 20.04 -19.84
N TRP A 420 -5.95 20.15 -21.16
CA TRP A 420 -6.22 21.41 -21.83
C TRP A 420 -7.60 22.00 -21.42
N LEU A 421 -8.63 21.17 -21.34
CA LEU A 421 -9.96 21.57 -20.86
C LEU A 421 -9.95 22.06 -19.42
N THR A 422 -9.21 21.36 -18.54
CA THR A 422 -9.11 21.72 -17.12
C THR A 422 -8.36 23.04 -16.92
N LEU A 423 -7.27 23.24 -17.66
CA LEU A 423 -6.45 24.46 -17.62
C LEU A 423 -7.20 25.71 -18.11
N ASN A 424 -7.93 25.57 -19.21
CA ASN A 424 -8.53 26.72 -19.89
C ASN A 424 -9.99 26.94 -19.47
N GLY A 425 -10.77 25.87 -19.31
CA GLY A 425 -12.17 25.94 -18.93
C GLY A 425 -12.43 25.89 -17.44
N GLY A 426 -11.56 25.24 -16.66
CA GLY A 426 -11.70 25.14 -15.21
C GLY A 426 -11.49 26.47 -14.47
N ALA A 427 -10.83 27.46 -15.08
CA ALA A 427 -10.52 28.74 -14.45
C ALA A 427 -11.77 29.55 -14.03
N VAL A 428 -12.90 29.34 -14.71
CA VAL A 428 -14.15 30.06 -14.46
C VAL A 428 -15.21 29.20 -13.77
N MET A 429 -14.81 28.01 -13.28
CA MET A 429 -15.67 27.06 -12.61
C MET A 429 -15.37 27.01 -11.12
N THR A 430 -16.42 26.81 -10.31
CA THR A 430 -16.25 26.29 -8.96
C THR A 430 -15.64 24.89 -9.02
N THR A 431 -15.07 24.43 -7.91
CA THR A 431 -14.51 23.07 -7.90
C THR A 431 -15.57 22.00 -8.20
N GLU A 432 -16.78 22.10 -7.66
CA GLU A 432 -17.86 21.14 -7.95
C GLU A 432 -18.26 21.12 -9.43
N GLN A 433 -18.39 22.29 -10.07
CA GLN A 433 -18.70 22.38 -11.49
C GLN A 433 -17.61 21.76 -12.36
N ARG A 434 -16.34 22.05 -12.04
CA ARG A 434 -15.19 21.49 -12.75
C ARG A 434 -15.14 19.97 -12.62
N ASP A 435 -15.39 19.47 -11.42
CA ASP A 435 -15.34 18.04 -11.15
C ASP A 435 -16.44 17.28 -11.92
N ASN A 436 -17.65 17.87 -11.99
CA ASN A 436 -18.72 17.36 -12.85
C ASN A 436 -18.36 17.45 -14.35
N ALA A 437 -17.72 18.52 -14.80
CA ALA A 437 -17.30 18.68 -16.20
C ALA A 437 -16.28 17.62 -16.62
N ILE A 438 -15.33 17.30 -15.73
CA ILE A 438 -14.36 16.23 -15.93
C ILE A 438 -15.08 14.89 -15.99
N GLN A 439 -16.01 14.62 -15.08
CA GLN A 439 -16.75 13.36 -15.08
C GLN A 439 -17.56 13.16 -16.37
N ASP A 440 -18.28 14.19 -16.82
CA ASP A 440 -19.05 14.12 -18.07
C ASP A 440 -18.14 13.95 -19.30
N TYR A 441 -16.96 14.59 -19.29
CA TYR A 441 -15.93 14.33 -20.32
C TYR A 441 -15.51 12.86 -20.33
N LEU A 442 -15.23 12.27 -19.16
CA LEU A 442 -14.80 10.88 -19.04
C LEU A 442 -15.90 9.91 -19.48
N ASP A 443 -17.14 10.14 -19.04
CA ASP A 443 -18.32 9.36 -19.43
C ASP A 443 -18.59 9.42 -20.94
N SER A 444 -18.14 10.48 -21.62
CA SER A 444 -18.23 10.61 -23.09
C SER A 444 -17.19 9.81 -23.86
N ARG A 445 -16.11 9.33 -23.21
CA ARG A 445 -15.03 8.61 -23.87
C ARG A 445 -15.43 7.17 -24.18
N PRO A 446 -14.92 6.58 -25.28
CA PRO A 446 -15.15 5.16 -25.56
C PRO A 446 -14.42 4.26 -24.55
N PRO A 447 -14.92 3.03 -24.27
CA PRO A 447 -14.27 2.11 -23.33
C PRO A 447 -12.80 1.80 -23.64
N GLU A 448 -12.44 1.77 -24.92
CA GLU A 448 -11.05 1.56 -25.37
C GLU A 448 -10.10 2.67 -24.87
N TRP A 449 -10.59 3.91 -24.76
CA TRP A 449 -9.80 5.02 -24.23
C TRP A 449 -9.52 4.84 -22.74
N GLU A 450 -10.49 4.33 -21.98
CA GLU A 450 -10.33 4.05 -20.55
C GLU A 450 -9.35 2.91 -20.32
N GLU A 451 -9.46 1.80 -21.07
CA GLU A 451 -8.53 0.67 -21.00
C GLU A 451 -7.10 1.09 -21.33
N GLN A 452 -6.91 1.87 -22.39
CA GLN A 452 -5.60 2.39 -22.78
C GLN A 452 -5.02 3.35 -21.73
N THR A 453 -5.85 4.24 -21.18
CA THR A 453 -5.44 5.17 -20.11
C THR A 453 -5.00 4.42 -18.87
N GLN A 454 -5.74 3.38 -18.49
CA GLN A 454 -5.41 2.54 -17.35
C GLN A 454 -4.12 1.76 -17.57
N ALA A 455 -3.94 1.17 -18.75
CA ALA A 455 -2.70 0.46 -19.10
C ALA A 455 -1.46 1.36 -19.07
N LEU A 456 -1.56 2.58 -19.63
CA LEU A 456 -0.46 3.55 -19.59
C LEU A 456 -0.14 4.01 -18.16
N LYS A 457 -1.15 4.17 -17.32
CA LYS A 457 -0.95 4.52 -15.90
C LYS A 457 -0.26 3.38 -15.15
N ASP A 458 -0.75 2.16 -15.34
CA ASP A 458 -0.17 0.97 -14.69
C ASP A 458 1.29 0.82 -15.10
N GLN A 459 1.61 1.04 -16.38
CA GLN A 459 2.99 1.07 -16.86
C GLN A 459 3.84 2.13 -16.15
N VAL A 460 3.33 3.37 -15.99
CA VAL A 460 4.04 4.44 -15.28
C VAL A 460 4.32 4.06 -13.81
N ALA A 461 3.35 3.44 -13.15
CA ALA A 461 3.52 2.98 -11.76
C ALA A 461 4.50 1.82 -11.68
N GLU A 462 4.45 0.86 -12.59
CA GLU A 462 5.40 -0.26 -12.69
C GLU A 462 6.82 0.26 -12.94
N ASP A 463 6.99 1.15 -13.91
CA ASP A 463 8.28 1.79 -14.21
C ASP A 463 8.83 2.57 -13.00
N GLY A 464 7.95 3.28 -12.28
CA GLY A 464 8.30 3.96 -11.04
C GLY A 464 8.75 3.01 -9.93
N ARG A 465 8.10 1.85 -9.80
CA ARG A 465 8.46 0.81 -8.83
C ARG A 465 9.82 0.23 -9.18
N ASP A 466 10.02 -0.11 -10.43
CA ASP A 466 11.26 -0.70 -10.92
C ASP A 466 12.42 0.29 -10.78
N LEU A 467 12.18 1.59 -10.98
CA LEU A 467 13.16 2.64 -10.72
C LEU A 467 13.57 2.71 -9.24
N LEU A 468 12.61 2.53 -8.31
CA LEU A 468 12.90 2.45 -6.88
C LEU A 468 13.77 1.23 -6.55
N TYR A 469 13.46 0.07 -7.13
CA TYR A 469 14.27 -1.13 -6.95
C TYR A 469 15.69 -0.98 -7.51
N GLN A 470 15.84 -0.32 -8.66
CA GLN A 470 17.16 0.00 -9.21
C GLN A 470 17.96 0.94 -8.30
N LEU A 471 17.33 1.98 -7.75
CA LEU A 471 17.96 2.88 -6.77
C LEU A 471 18.35 2.15 -5.48
N GLN A 472 17.49 1.25 -5.00
CA GLN A 472 17.76 0.43 -3.82
C GLN A 472 18.95 -0.50 -4.05
N ALA A 473 19.08 -1.12 -5.22
CA ALA A 473 20.20 -1.99 -5.53
C ALA A 473 21.56 -1.26 -5.45
N LEU A 474 21.59 0.02 -5.85
CA LEU A 474 22.78 0.87 -5.75
C LEU A 474 23.18 1.20 -4.30
N GLN A 475 22.34 0.92 -3.30
CA GLN A 475 22.66 1.06 -1.87
C GLN A 475 23.71 0.06 -1.41
N ASN A 476 23.68 -1.16 -1.98
CA ASN A 476 24.39 -2.32 -1.46
C ASN A 476 25.68 -2.59 -2.24
N LEU A 477 26.50 -1.56 -2.41
CA LEU A 477 27.79 -1.71 -3.10
C LEU A 477 28.82 -2.44 -2.23
N PRO A 478 29.69 -3.28 -2.83
CA PRO A 478 30.78 -3.93 -2.11
C PRO A 478 31.68 -2.91 -1.39
N ALA A 479 32.11 -3.23 -0.16
CA ALA A 479 32.83 -2.30 0.72
C ALA A 479 34.18 -1.78 0.16
N ASP A 480 34.78 -2.52 -0.77
CA ASP A 480 36.08 -2.21 -1.39
C ASP A 480 35.97 -1.19 -2.55
N PHE A 481 34.75 -0.78 -2.89
CA PHE A 481 34.43 0.04 -4.07
C PHE A 481 34.50 1.56 -3.81
N LYS A 482 35.65 2.05 -3.31
CA LYS A 482 35.80 3.46 -2.88
C LYS A 482 36.09 4.46 -4.01
N GLY A 483 36.60 4.02 -5.16
CA GLY A 483 37.01 4.91 -6.27
C GLY A 483 35.86 5.41 -7.14
N ASP A 484 34.90 4.53 -7.46
CA ASP A 484 33.83 4.80 -8.43
C ASP A 484 32.47 5.11 -7.78
N ARG A 485 32.45 5.28 -6.45
CA ARG A 485 31.27 5.65 -5.66
C ARG A 485 30.63 6.95 -6.19
N LYS A 486 31.43 7.90 -6.66
CA LYS A 486 30.94 9.18 -7.18
C LYS A 486 30.01 9.01 -8.39
N ALA A 487 30.33 8.11 -9.33
CA ALA A 487 29.50 7.93 -10.53
C ALA A 487 28.09 7.41 -10.16
N ILE A 488 28.01 6.56 -9.14
CA ILE A 488 26.75 6.04 -8.60
C ILE A 488 26.00 7.12 -7.83
N GLU A 489 26.70 7.90 -7.00
CA GLU A 489 26.10 9.04 -6.29
C GLU A 489 25.54 10.07 -7.29
N ASP A 490 26.28 10.36 -8.36
CA ASP A 490 25.84 11.25 -9.44
C ASP A 490 24.63 10.66 -10.19
N GLN A 491 24.58 9.34 -10.41
CA GLN A 491 23.40 8.67 -10.97
C GLN A 491 22.17 8.83 -10.08
N ILE A 492 22.29 8.53 -8.79
CA ILE A 492 21.19 8.64 -7.82
C ILE A 492 20.67 10.08 -7.78
N ARG A 493 21.58 11.07 -7.74
CA ARG A 493 21.23 12.49 -7.77
C ARG A 493 20.49 12.85 -9.05
N ARG A 494 20.99 12.43 -10.22
CA ARG A 494 20.33 12.66 -11.52
C ARG A 494 18.91 12.08 -11.53
N THR A 495 18.71 10.87 -11.01
CA THR A 495 17.36 10.28 -10.90
C THR A 495 16.45 11.09 -9.99
N LEU A 496 16.92 11.48 -8.80
CA LEU A 496 16.13 12.24 -7.82
C LEU A 496 15.90 13.70 -8.22
N ASP A 497 16.71 14.23 -9.13
CA ASP A 497 16.53 15.54 -9.76
C ASP A 497 15.64 15.46 -11.01
N ASN A 498 15.39 14.28 -11.57
CA ASN A 498 14.53 14.13 -12.75
C ASN A 498 13.04 14.19 -12.33
N PRO A 499 12.26 15.16 -12.86
CA PRO A 499 10.85 15.32 -12.47
C PRO A 499 9.97 14.13 -12.90
N ASP A 500 10.29 13.52 -14.04
CA ASP A 500 9.53 12.40 -14.60
C ASP A 500 9.75 11.13 -13.76
N ALA A 501 11.01 10.90 -13.37
CA ALA A 501 11.39 9.85 -12.43
C ALA A 501 10.67 10.00 -11.08
N ILE A 502 10.69 11.20 -10.48
CA ILE A 502 9.99 11.45 -9.21
C ILE A 502 8.49 11.21 -9.35
N THR A 503 7.89 11.59 -10.48
CA THR A 503 6.45 11.42 -10.67
C THR A 503 6.07 9.95 -10.84
N ALA A 504 6.83 9.18 -11.64
CA ALA A 504 6.64 7.74 -11.76
C ALA A 504 6.81 7.03 -10.40
N MET A 505 7.87 7.34 -9.65
CA MET A 505 8.09 6.77 -8.31
C MET A 505 6.97 7.14 -7.32
N SER A 506 6.43 8.37 -7.41
CA SER A 506 5.29 8.78 -6.59
C SER A 506 4.02 7.99 -6.96
N SER A 507 3.78 7.76 -8.25
CA SER A 507 2.72 6.89 -8.74
C SER A 507 2.86 5.47 -8.18
N ALA A 508 4.08 4.92 -8.22
CA ALA A 508 4.39 3.60 -7.70
C ALA A 508 4.08 3.48 -6.20
N VAL A 509 4.59 4.40 -5.37
CA VAL A 509 4.36 4.38 -3.91
C VAL A 509 2.87 4.45 -3.57
N ALA A 510 2.08 5.13 -4.40
CA ALA A 510 0.66 5.25 -4.18
C ALA A 510 -0.14 4.02 -4.65
N GLN A 511 0.32 3.36 -5.72
CA GLN A 511 -0.31 2.15 -6.28
C GLN A 511 0.10 0.86 -5.56
N TYR A 512 1.31 0.82 -5.01
CA TYR A 512 1.94 -0.35 -4.36
C TYR A 512 2.25 -0.05 -2.88
N PRO A 513 1.26 -0.18 -1.97
CA PRO A 513 1.43 0.11 -0.55
C PRO A 513 2.55 -0.71 0.12
N GLU A 514 2.86 -1.90 -0.41
CA GLU A 514 3.92 -2.77 0.04
C GLU A 514 5.31 -2.12 -0.03
N LEU A 515 5.51 -1.15 -0.93
CA LEU A 515 6.73 -0.34 -0.98
C LEU A 515 6.95 0.47 0.29
N THR A 516 5.92 0.66 1.12
CA THR A 516 6.02 1.39 2.39
C THR A 516 6.13 0.46 3.62
N ASN A 517 6.11 -0.86 3.42
CA ASN A 517 6.14 -1.83 4.50
C ASN A 517 7.52 -1.88 5.17
N ASP A 518 8.57 -2.08 4.38
CA ASP A 518 9.95 -1.93 4.82
C ASP A 518 10.39 -0.47 4.61
N LEU A 519 10.92 0.16 5.66
CA LEU A 519 11.39 1.54 5.61
C LEU A 519 12.92 1.62 5.50
N ASP A 520 13.64 0.51 5.71
CA ASP A 520 15.09 0.47 5.58
C ASP A 520 15.54 0.61 4.11
N GLN A 521 14.72 0.13 3.17
CA GLN A 521 14.90 0.33 1.73
C GLN A 521 14.87 1.80 1.30
N TRP A 522 14.36 2.71 2.14
CA TRP A 522 14.27 4.14 1.83
C TRP A 522 15.45 4.96 2.37
N LYS A 523 16.39 4.36 3.11
CA LYS A 523 17.51 5.08 3.74
C LYS A 523 18.40 5.82 2.74
N LEU A 524 18.74 5.19 1.61
CA LEU A 524 19.57 5.81 0.57
C LEU A 524 18.84 6.97 -0.11
N ILE A 525 17.57 6.77 -0.48
CA ILE A 525 16.71 7.82 -1.02
C ILE A 525 16.57 8.96 -0.01
N GLY A 526 16.48 8.65 1.29
CA GLY A 526 16.53 9.63 2.38
C GLY A 526 17.84 10.42 2.42
N GLN A 527 18.99 9.76 2.23
CA GLN A 527 20.31 10.39 2.26
C GLN A 527 20.53 11.35 1.08
N PHE A 528 20.24 10.91 -0.15
CA PHE A 528 20.44 11.72 -1.35
C PHE A 528 19.26 12.65 -1.63
N GLY A 529 18.04 12.23 -1.34
CA GLY A 529 16.84 13.02 -1.55
C GLY A 529 16.82 14.28 -0.69
N LYS A 530 17.43 14.28 0.50
CA LYS A 530 17.61 15.51 1.30
C LYS A 530 18.52 16.56 0.65
N THR A 531 19.35 16.14 -0.30
CA THR A 531 20.29 17.02 -0.99
C THR A 531 19.73 17.61 -2.27
N THR A 532 18.51 17.21 -2.68
CA THR A 532 17.80 17.76 -3.83
C THR A 532 16.42 18.26 -3.40
N ASP A 533 15.94 19.36 -3.97
CA ASP A 533 14.63 19.90 -3.59
C ASP A 533 13.47 18.98 -3.99
N ARG A 534 13.63 18.27 -5.12
CA ARG A 534 12.66 17.29 -5.63
C ARG A 534 12.65 16.01 -4.80
N GLY A 535 13.83 15.47 -4.48
CA GLY A 535 13.95 14.28 -3.63
C GLY A 535 13.39 14.50 -2.23
N ARG A 536 13.57 15.70 -1.65
CA ARG A 536 12.97 16.07 -0.36
C ARG A 536 11.43 16.06 -0.39
N LYS A 537 10.82 16.61 -1.45
CA LYS A 537 9.36 16.60 -1.61
C LYS A 537 8.81 15.20 -1.88
N PHE A 538 9.53 14.38 -2.63
CA PHE A 538 9.17 12.97 -2.82
C PHE A 538 9.17 12.20 -1.49
N LEU A 539 10.19 12.40 -0.65
CA LEU A 539 10.20 11.84 0.69
C LEU A 539 8.96 12.28 1.49
N GLU A 540 8.58 13.56 1.47
CA GLU A 540 7.34 14.03 2.12
C GLU A 540 6.07 13.29 1.63
N GLU A 541 6.00 12.91 0.35
CA GLU A 541 4.91 12.09 -0.20
C GLU A 541 4.94 10.66 0.35
N VAL A 542 6.11 10.01 0.35
CA VAL A 542 6.28 8.67 0.95
C VAL A 542 5.85 8.68 2.42
N ALA A 543 6.21 9.73 3.17
CA ALA A 543 5.75 9.94 4.55
C ALA A 543 4.24 9.90 4.67
N THR A 544 3.59 10.65 3.77
CA THR A 544 2.15 10.83 3.76
C THR A 544 1.47 9.49 3.48
N GLN A 545 2.00 8.70 2.55
CA GLN A 545 1.48 7.36 2.24
C GLN A 545 1.74 6.35 3.37
N VAL A 546 2.92 6.38 4.00
CA VAL A 546 3.22 5.55 5.20
C VAL A 546 2.22 5.84 6.32
N LEU A 547 1.98 7.12 6.63
CA LEU A 547 1.01 7.53 7.64
C LEU A 547 -0.40 7.10 7.24
N ARG A 548 -0.80 7.31 5.97
CA ARG A 548 -2.09 6.88 5.47
C ARG A 548 -2.29 5.37 5.60
N HIS A 549 -1.31 4.56 5.22
CA HIS A 549 -1.46 3.10 5.18
C HIS A 549 -1.31 2.44 6.56
N LYS A 550 -0.33 2.87 7.36
CA LYS A 550 -0.04 2.26 8.67
C LYS A 550 -0.84 2.84 9.82
N VAL A 551 -1.30 4.09 9.72
CA VAL A 551 -1.98 4.79 10.83
C VAL A 551 -3.48 4.89 10.62
N MET A 552 -3.94 5.27 9.42
CA MET A 552 -5.36 5.55 9.20
C MET A 552 -6.30 4.36 9.46
N PRO A 553 -5.99 3.11 9.05
CA PRO A 553 -6.87 1.96 9.30
C PRO A 553 -7.10 1.69 10.80
N GLU A 554 -6.11 2.00 11.63
CA GLU A 554 -6.21 1.83 13.09
C GLU A 554 -7.24 2.76 13.70
N PHE A 555 -7.38 3.98 13.15
CA PHE A 555 -8.40 4.94 13.57
C PHE A 555 -9.78 4.66 13.00
N GLN A 556 -9.88 4.00 11.84
CA GLN A 556 -11.16 3.54 11.28
C GLN A 556 -11.82 2.45 12.14
N ASN A 557 -11.00 1.62 12.78
CA ASN A 557 -11.43 0.49 13.61
C ASN A 557 -11.73 0.87 15.07
N VAL A 558 -11.53 2.13 15.47
CA VAL A 558 -11.90 2.61 16.81
C VAL A 558 -13.42 2.53 16.98
N LYS A 559 -13.85 1.78 17.99
CA LYS A 559 -15.26 1.63 18.35
C LYS A 559 -15.69 2.74 19.29
N ALA A 560 -16.85 3.31 18.99
CA ALA A 560 -17.52 4.33 19.80
C ALA A 560 -17.60 3.91 21.28
N GLY A 561 -17.01 4.70 22.19
CA GLY A 561 -17.04 4.45 23.64
C GLY A 561 -16.11 3.33 24.16
N ASP A 562 -15.32 2.69 23.29
CA ASP A 562 -14.40 1.61 23.65
C ASP A 562 -12.97 2.14 23.83
N ALA A 563 -12.61 2.41 25.09
CA ALA A 563 -11.28 2.88 25.47
C ALA A 563 -10.16 1.90 25.08
N ALA A 564 -10.44 0.59 24.97
CA ALA A 564 -9.44 -0.41 24.59
C ALA A 564 -9.12 -0.35 23.08
N SER A 565 -10.13 -0.13 22.24
CA SER A 565 -9.93 0.07 20.79
C SER A 565 -9.12 1.34 20.48
N LEU A 566 -9.40 2.44 21.19
CA LEU A 566 -8.65 3.69 21.08
C LEU A 566 -7.21 3.53 21.60
N GLN A 567 -7.04 2.82 22.73
CA GLN A 567 -5.71 2.55 23.28
C GLN A 567 -4.89 1.64 22.36
N SER A 568 -5.52 0.67 21.67
CA SER A 568 -4.86 -0.18 20.67
C SER A 568 -4.32 0.64 19.48
N ALA A 569 -5.13 1.54 18.93
CA ALA A 569 -4.70 2.47 17.88
C ALA A 569 -3.55 3.40 18.37
N LEU A 570 -3.64 3.88 19.61
CA LEU A 570 -2.61 4.70 20.24
C LEU A 570 -1.30 3.98 20.53
N ASN A 571 -1.36 2.69 20.86
CA ASN A 571 -0.19 1.84 21.06
C ASN A 571 0.52 1.56 19.73
N LYS A 572 -0.24 1.38 18.64
CA LYS A 572 0.33 1.23 17.29
C LYS A 572 1.03 2.50 16.80
N LEU A 573 0.51 3.69 17.17
CA LEU A 573 1.20 4.97 16.97
C LEU A 573 2.53 5.08 17.73
N GLU A 574 2.71 4.38 18.87
CA GLU A 574 4.00 4.36 19.56
C GLU A 574 5.08 3.63 18.76
N GLY A 575 4.69 2.71 17.88
CA GLY A 575 5.61 2.05 16.95
C GLY A 575 6.31 3.03 16.00
N LEU A 576 5.78 4.26 15.83
CA LEU A 576 6.39 5.31 15.01
C LEU A 576 7.44 6.16 15.76
N LYS A 577 7.48 6.10 17.10
CA LYS A 577 8.37 6.92 17.95
C LYS A 577 9.85 6.56 17.86
N LYS A 578 10.14 5.32 17.46
CA LYS A 578 11.48 4.79 17.25
C LYS A 578 11.46 3.94 16.00
N GLY A 579 11.68 4.56 14.86
CA GLY A 579 11.63 3.83 13.61
C GLY A 579 12.18 4.63 12.43
N PRO A 580 12.41 3.95 11.30
CA PRO A 580 13.09 4.52 10.14
C PRO A 580 12.31 5.70 9.51
N VAL A 581 11.05 5.94 9.92
CA VAL A 581 10.25 7.13 9.57
C VAL A 581 10.97 8.43 9.97
N ALA A 582 11.51 8.52 11.19
CA ALA A 582 12.21 9.73 11.66
C ALA A 582 13.49 9.97 10.86
N ASP A 583 14.29 8.90 10.66
CA ASP A 583 15.50 8.90 9.86
C ASP A 583 15.23 9.30 8.41
N LEU A 584 14.16 8.76 7.82
CA LEU A 584 13.73 9.01 6.45
C LEU A 584 13.45 10.50 6.21
N PHE A 585 12.74 11.16 7.14
CA PHE A 585 12.40 12.59 7.01
C PHE A 585 13.46 13.54 7.57
N GLY A 586 14.54 13.01 8.17
CA GLY A 586 15.53 13.85 8.84
C GLY A 586 14.90 14.65 9.98
N ILE A 587 13.82 14.13 10.55
CA ILE A 587 13.17 14.69 11.72
C ILE A 587 13.91 14.11 12.92
N PRO A 588 14.44 14.94 13.84
CA PRO A 588 15.01 14.41 15.07
C PRO A 588 13.95 13.54 15.78
N ASP A 589 14.31 12.33 16.22
CA ASP A 589 13.42 11.44 16.98
C ASP A 589 12.69 12.18 18.10
N LYS A 590 13.39 13.11 18.75
CA LYS A 590 12.86 13.98 19.81
C LYS A 590 11.65 14.80 19.35
N ASP A 591 11.67 15.32 18.13
CA ASP A 591 10.62 16.18 17.60
C ASP A 591 9.43 15.36 17.08
N LEU A 592 9.67 14.22 16.45
CA LEU A 592 8.62 13.26 16.12
C LEU A 592 7.93 12.74 17.39
N ASN A 593 8.70 12.45 18.44
CA ASN A 593 8.16 12.04 19.73
C ASN A 593 7.27 13.12 20.35
N LYS A 594 7.70 14.39 20.35
CA LYS A 594 6.86 15.51 20.81
C LYS A 594 5.58 15.63 19.98
N ALA A 595 5.63 15.40 18.67
CA ALA A 595 4.47 15.50 17.80
C ALA A 595 3.46 14.37 18.07
N ILE A 596 3.95 13.13 18.24
CA ILE A 596 3.12 11.98 18.64
C ILE A 596 2.56 12.16 20.06
N ASP A 597 3.35 12.71 20.99
CA ASP A 597 2.89 13.04 22.34
C ASP A 597 1.81 14.12 22.32
N ALA A 598 2.00 15.19 21.53
CA ALA A 598 1.00 16.22 21.36
C ALA A 598 -0.30 15.64 20.76
N LEU A 599 -0.21 14.72 19.80
CA LEU A 599 -1.36 14.01 19.23
C LEU A 599 -2.08 13.13 20.26
N LYS A 600 -1.32 12.36 21.06
CA LYS A 600 -1.88 11.55 22.16
C LYS A 600 -2.60 12.40 23.18
N GLU A 601 -2.00 13.52 23.55
CA GLU A 601 -2.60 14.48 24.45
C GLU A 601 -3.86 15.10 23.84
N ALA A 602 -3.89 15.34 22.52
CA ALA A 602 -5.04 15.93 21.82
C ALA A 602 -6.31 15.07 21.86
N LEU A 603 -6.15 13.75 21.93
CA LEU A 603 -7.28 12.84 21.78
C LEU A 603 -8.26 12.92 22.96
N PRO A 604 -9.58 12.79 22.70
CA PRO A 604 -10.59 12.91 23.75
C PRO A 604 -10.55 11.77 24.75
N ARG A 605 -11.00 12.07 25.97
CA ARG A 605 -11.25 11.07 27.01
C ARG A 605 -12.74 10.76 27.11
N PRO A 606 -13.12 9.54 27.53
CA PRO A 606 -14.52 9.20 27.76
C PRO A 606 -15.21 10.22 28.69
N GLY A 607 -16.35 10.77 28.25
CA GLY A 607 -17.16 11.70 29.05
C GLY A 607 -16.82 13.19 28.91
N GLU A 608 -15.89 13.57 28.02
CA GLU A 608 -15.56 14.98 27.77
C GLU A 608 -16.61 15.70 26.91
N THR A 609 -16.77 17.00 27.14
CA THR A 609 -17.66 17.87 26.36
C THR A 609 -17.02 18.29 25.03
N ALA A 610 -17.84 18.66 24.04
CA ALA A 610 -17.37 19.17 22.76
C ALA A 610 -16.41 20.36 22.90
N GLU A 611 -16.71 21.30 23.80
CA GLU A 611 -15.87 22.47 24.08
C GLU A 611 -14.49 22.09 24.62
N GLN A 612 -14.43 21.12 25.54
CA GLN A 612 -13.17 20.62 26.10
C GLN A 612 -12.30 19.90 25.06
N ILE A 613 -12.92 19.25 24.08
CA ILE A 613 -12.26 18.55 22.97
C ILE A 613 -11.70 19.57 21.96
N THR A 614 -12.51 20.57 21.59
CA THR A 614 -12.10 21.72 20.76
C THR A 614 -10.91 22.47 21.37
N ASP A 615 -10.96 22.80 22.67
CA ASP A 615 -9.84 23.47 23.37
C ASP A 615 -8.55 22.64 23.36
N ARG A 616 -8.68 21.31 23.33
CA ARG A 616 -7.52 20.43 23.29
C ARG A 616 -6.92 20.32 21.89
N LEU A 617 -7.75 20.25 20.86
CA LEU A 617 -7.31 20.34 19.47
C LEU A 617 -6.63 21.67 19.16
N ALA A 618 -7.13 22.79 19.73
CA ALA A 618 -6.47 24.09 19.62
C ALA A 618 -5.08 24.10 20.27
N ARG A 619 -4.95 23.51 21.46
CA ARG A 619 -3.64 23.35 22.13
C ARG A 619 -2.72 22.41 21.38
N PHE A 620 -3.25 21.34 20.79
CA PHE A 620 -2.51 20.42 19.95
C PHE A 620 -1.95 21.12 18.71
N ASN A 621 -2.78 21.90 18.02
CA ASN A 621 -2.35 22.73 16.89
C ASN A 621 -1.18 23.65 17.28
N LEU A 622 -1.32 24.38 18.39
CA LEU A 622 -0.26 25.27 18.89
C LEU A 622 1.02 24.51 19.29
N LYS A 623 0.87 23.33 19.90
CA LYS A 623 2.02 22.48 20.27
C LYS A 623 2.77 21.99 19.04
N LEU A 624 2.07 21.59 17.98
CA LEU A 624 2.71 21.19 16.73
C LEU A 624 3.44 22.36 16.05
N ASP A 625 2.85 23.56 16.04
CA ASP A 625 3.51 24.77 15.50
C ASP A 625 4.77 25.18 16.27
N ASP A 626 4.83 24.90 17.57
CA ASP A 626 6.00 25.24 18.42
C ASP A 626 7.14 24.21 18.32
N ILE A 627 6.93 23.06 17.66
CA ILE A 627 8.01 22.09 17.41
C ILE A 627 8.94 22.62 16.32
N LYS A 628 10.00 23.31 16.77
CA LYS A 628 11.11 23.78 15.93
C LYS A 628 12.20 22.71 15.87
N SER A 629 12.54 22.27 14.66
CA SER A 629 13.68 21.38 14.43
C SER A 629 14.99 22.04 14.86
N THR A 630 16.01 21.23 15.18
CA THR A 630 17.37 21.65 15.58
C THR A 630 18.04 22.61 14.58
N ASN A 631 17.54 22.68 13.33
CA ASN A 631 18.04 23.56 12.26
C ASN A 631 17.10 24.75 11.94
N GLY A 632 16.09 25.04 12.77
CA GLY A 632 15.16 26.16 12.58
C GLY A 632 13.99 25.91 11.61
N VAL A 633 13.89 24.70 11.05
CA VAL A 633 12.79 24.26 10.19
C VAL A 633 11.57 23.89 11.05
N ARG A 634 10.38 24.36 10.67
CA ARG A 634 9.12 24.06 11.39
C ARG A 634 8.43 22.82 10.81
N THR A 635 9.00 21.65 11.08
CA THR A 635 8.59 20.38 10.44
C THR A 635 7.10 20.05 10.64
N PHE A 636 6.50 20.40 11.77
CA PHE A 636 5.10 20.09 12.09
C PHE A 636 4.18 21.33 12.08
N ASP A 637 4.61 22.43 11.46
CA ASP A 637 3.78 23.63 11.28
C ASP A 637 2.52 23.32 10.45
N ASN A 638 1.44 24.07 10.65
CA ASN A 638 0.17 23.88 9.96
C ASN A 638 0.26 24.04 8.42
N GLN A 639 1.36 24.60 7.89
CA GLN A 639 1.61 24.70 6.46
C GLN A 639 2.33 23.47 5.89
N THR A 640 2.91 22.60 6.73
CA THR A 640 3.62 21.41 6.26
C THR A 640 2.68 20.21 6.11
N ARG A 641 2.97 19.31 5.16
CA ARG A 641 2.17 18.09 4.93
C ARG A 641 2.15 17.16 6.15
N ALA A 642 3.29 17.03 6.85
CA ALA A 642 3.38 16.25 8.08
C ALA A 642 2.55 16.88 9.21
N GLY A 643 2.61 18.21 9.37
CA GLY A 643 1.81 18.95 10.34
C GLY A 643 0.31 18.87 10.05
N GLN A 644 -0.09 18.97 8.79
CA GLN A 644 -1.49 18.81 8.36
C GLN A 644 -2.00 17.39 8.57
N THR A 645 -1.19 16.38 8.24
CA THR A 645 -1.57 14.97 8.41
C THR A 645 -1.80 14.61 9.87
N LEU A 646 -0.91 15.04 10.77
CA LEU A 646 -1.11 14.82 12.22
C LEU A 646 -2.35 15.56 12.75
N ARG A 647 -2.61 16.78 12.26
CA ARG A 647 -3.83 17.53 12.60
C ARG A 647 -5.09 16.82 12.12
N MET A 648 -5.06 16.25 10.92
CA MET A 648 -6.16 15.45 10.38
C MET A 648 -6.41 14.19 11.24
N ILE A 649 -5.35 13.46 11.62
CA ILE A 649 -5.48 12.27 12.49
C ILE A 649 -6.06 12.68 13.86
N GLY A 650 -5.58 13.78 14.45
CA GLY A 650 -6.10 14.30 15.72
C GLY A 650 -7.57 14.71 15.65
N ALA A 651 -7.97 15.41 14.59
CA ALA A 651 -9.36 15.82 14.38
C ALA A 651 -10.28 14.61 14.11
N ALA A 652 -9.84 13.64 13.31
CA ALA A 652 -10.60 12.41 13.03
C ALA A 652 -10.80 11.57 14.29
N GLY A 653 -9.74 11.37 15.09
CA GLY A 653 -9.85 10.70 16.39
C GLY A 653 -10.78 11.45 17.35
N ALA A 654 -10.78 12.77 17.31
CA ALA A 654 -11.67 13.58 18.14
C ALA A 654 -13.15 13.47 17.75
N ALA A 655 -13.44 13.51 16.45
CA ALA A 655 -14.79 13.36 15.94
C ALA A 655 -15.37 11.96 16.16
N ALA A 656 -14.54 10.91 16.04
CA ALA A 656 -14.95 9.54 16.35
C ALA A 656 -15.46 9.38 17.79
N VAL A 657 -14.82 10.07 18.75
CA VAL A 657 -15.26 10.06 20.15
C VAL A 657 -16.50 10.94 20.35
N LEU A 658 -16.60 12.10 19.71
CA LEU A 658 -17.78 12.97 19.83
C LEU A 658 -19.06 12.34 19.27
N ALA A 659 -18.97 11.65 18.13
CA ALA A 659 -20.07 10.90 17.55
C ALA A 659 -20.56 9.77 18.48
N SER A 660 -19.69 9.26 19.37
CA SER A 660 -20.03 8.24 20.36
C SER A 660 -20.58 8.79 21.68
N SER A 661 -20.39 10.09 21.95
CA SER A 661 -20.91 10.73 23.15
C SER A 661 -22.37 11.12 22.93
N GLY A 662 -23.26 10.83 23.88
CA GLY A 662 -24.70 11.19 23.81
C GLY A 662 -24.99 12.71 23.68
N VAL A 663 -23.96 13.53 23.55
CA VAL A 663 -23.98 14.98 23.29
C VAL A 663 -24.49 15.30 21.88
N ALA A 664 -24.20 14.47 20.86
CA ALA A 664 -24.71 14.67 19.49
C ALA A 664 -26.24 14.47 19.41
N LEU A 665 -26.79 13.60 20.26
CA LEU A 665 -28.22 13.25 20.30
C LEU A 665 -29.10 14.30 21.02
N HIS A 666 -28.53 15.23 21.80
CA HIS A 666 -29.30 16.17 22.62
C HIS A 666 -29.48 17.58 22.00
N LYS A 667 -28.77 17.92 20.91
CA LYS A 667 -28.75 19.30 20.36
C LYS A 667 -29.04 19.44 18.86
N HIS A 668 -29.49 18.40 18.16
CA HIS A 668 -29.74 18.43 16.70
C HIS A 668 -28.56 18.93 15.84
N GLN A 669 -27.32 18.80 16.32
CA GLN A 669 -26.14 19.14 15.52
C GLN A 669 -25.68 17.92 14.73
N SER A 670 -25.48 18.09 13.43
CA SER A 670 -25.11 17.00 12.53
C SER A 670 -23.63 16.58 12.77
N PRO A 671 -23.26 15.32 12.51
CA PRO A 671 -21.87 14.84 12.61
C PRO A 671 -20.86 15.71 11.85
N GLU A 672 -21.28 16.33 10.75
CA GLU A 672 -20.49 17.25 9.94
C GLU A 672 -20.18 18.55 10.68
N ALA A 673 -21.15 19.11 11.42
CA ALA A 673 -20.93 20.32 12.23
C ALA A 673 -19.95 20.05 13.38
N ILE A 674 -20.03 18.85 13.97
CA ILE A 674 -19.13 18.41 15.05
C ILE A 674 -17.71 18.22 14.52
N LEU A 675 -17.53 17.56 13.37
CA LEU A 675 -16.20 17.39 12.76
C LEU A 675 -15.63 18.73 12.28
N LYS A 676 -16.43 19.61 11.68
CA LYS A 676 -16.01 20.96 11.28
C LYS A 676 -15.44 21.74 12.47
N VAL A 677 -16.13 21.73 13.61
CA VAL A 677 -15.64 22.38 14.84
C VAL A 677 -14.32 21.78 15.32
N CYS A 678 -14.14 20.46 15.23
CA CYS A 678 -12.87 19.81 15.55
C CYS A 678 -11.75 20.18 14.57
N LEU A 679 -12.04 20.24 13.28
CA LEU A 679 -11.11 20.64 12.23
C LEU A 679 -10.71 22.12 12.35
N ASP A 680 -11.66 23.00 12.63
CA ASP A 680 -11.44 24.42 12.87
C ASP A 680 -10.51 24.62 14.07
N ALA A 681 -10.75 23.88 15.16
CA ALA A 681 -9.91 23.90 16.35
C ALA A 681 -8.52 23.32 16.13
N ALA A 682 -8.39 22.30 15.29
CA ALA A 682 -7.11 21.77 14.85
C ALA A 682 -6.33 22.71 13.90
N GLY A 683 -6.89 23.89 13.57
CA GLY A 683 -6.27 24.88 12.69
C GLY A 683 -6.39 24.56 11.20
N THR A 684 -7.39 23.75 10.80
CA THR A 684 -7.54 23.22 9.43
C THR A 684 -8.71 23.84 8.64
N ALA A 685 -9.33 24.90 9.19
CA ALA A 685 -10.66 25.44 8.84
C ALA A 685 -10.94 25.79 7.35
N GLN A 686 -9.92 25.95 6.52
CA GLN A 686 -10.10 26.37 5.12
C GLN A 686 -10.01 25.23 4.08
N LYS A 687 -9.87 23.94 4.48
CA LYS A 687 -9.35 22.91 3.54
C LYS A 687 -10.03 21.52 3.48
N THR A 688 -11.19 21.23 4.07
CA THR A 688 -11.51 19.79 4.35
C THR A 688 -12.97 19.31 4.34
N THR A 689 -13.94 20.05 3.80
CA THR A 689 -15.37 19.65 3.84
C THR A 689 -15.66 18.28 3.19
N GLU A 690 -14.81 17.79 2.30
CA GLU A 690 -15.08 16.61 1.47
C GLU A 690 -14.61 15.26 2.03
N LEU A 691 -13.74 15.25 3.03
CA LEU A 691 -13.28 14.03 3.71
C LEU A 691 -14.43 13.26 4.40
N LEU A 692 -15.55 13.97 4.65
CA LEU A 692 -16.74 13.50 5.34
C LEU A 692 -17.48 12.37 4.61
N ILE A 693 -17.37 12.29 3.28
CA ILE A 693 -18.13 11.32 2.48
C ILE A 693 -17.34 10.00 2.30
N GLY A 694 -16.00 10.07 2.28
CA GLY A 694 -15.12 8.90 2.10
C GLY A 694 -15.04 7.92 3.29
N MET A 695 -15.51 8.30 4.49
CA MET A 695 -15.36 7.47 5.71
C MET A 695 -16.43 6.38 5.90
N GLY A 696 -17.44 6.28 5.02
CA GLY A 696 -18.34 5.12 4.95
C GLY A 696 -19.17 4.79 6.21
N LYS A 697 -19.30 5.70 7.18
CA LYS A 697 -20.02 5.47 8.44
C LYS A 697 -21.32 6.28 8.53
N ILE A 698 -22.29 5.98 7.65
CA ILE A 698 -23.70 6.36 7.84
C ILE A 698 -24.58 5.18 7.36
N PRO A 699 -25.60 4.74 8.13
CA PRO A 699 -26.54 3.72 7.68
C PRO A 699 -27.24 4.16 6.38
N LYS A 700 -27.38 3.25 5.42
CA LYS A 700 -27.96 3.49 4.08
C LYS A 700 -29.45 3.91 4.11
N ASP A 701 -30.06 3.95 5.29
CA ASP A 701 -31.50 3.99 5.47
C ASP A 701 -31.88 5.25 6.28
N GLY A 702 -31.84 6.42 5.64
CA GLY A 702 -32.32 7.67 6.24
C GLY A 702 -31.84 8.93 5.53
N TRP A 703 -32.79 9.82 5.22
CA TRP A 703 -32.71 11.23 4.77
C TRP A 703 -31.71 11.67 3.66
N VAL A 704 -30.75 10.84 3.25
CA VAL A 704 -29.90 11.03 2.05
C VAL A 704 -30.76 11.04 0.77
N ASN A 705 -31.92 10.38 0.78
CA ASN A 705 -32.91 10.43 -0.29
C ASN A 705 -33.56 11.81 -0.51
N THR A 706 -33.35 12.78 0.40
CA THR A 706 -33.96 14.12 0.30
C THR A 706 -32.96 15.24 -0.03
N LEU A 707 -31.66 14.97 0.01
CA LEU A 707 -30.63 15.86 -0.57
C LEU A 707 -30.26 15.45 -2.01
N ALA A 708 -30.43 14.17 -2.35
CA ALA A 708 -30.47 13.71 -3.73
C ALA A 708 -31.87 13.97 -4.31
N GLY A 709 -32.15 15.23 -4.66
CA GLY A 709 -33.32 15.57 -5.46
C GLY A 709 -33.28 14.87 -6.82
N GLY A 710 -33.87 13.68 -6.90
CA GLY A 710 -34.34 13.07 -8.14
C GLY A 710 -33.30 12.80 -9.24
N SER A 711 -32.26 12.02 -8.97
CA SER A 711 -31.65 11.23 -10.05
C SER A 711 -31.06 9.92 -9.52
N SER A 712 -31.32 8.83 -10.24
CA SER A 712 -31.03 7.45 -9.86
C SER A 712 -29.62 7.03 -10.27
N ARG A 713 -28.57 7.55 -9.60
CA ARG A 713 -27.18 7.07 -9.76
C ARG A 713 -26.50 6.82 -8.40
N PRO A 714 -25.64 5.79 -8.27
CA PRO A 714 -25.13 5.29 -6.99
C PRO A 714 -24.09 6.23 -6.34
N ALA A 715 -24.03 6.14 -5.00
CA ALA A 715 -23.31 6.98 -4.05
C ALA A 715 -21.82 7.27 -4.36
N VAL A 716 -21.48 8.55 -4.41
CA VAL A 716 -20.14 9.14 -4.61
C VAL A 716 -19.30 9.00 -3.32
N LYS A 717 -18.04 8.56 -3.43
CA LYS A 717 -17.03 8.53 -2.36
C LYS A 717 -16.01 9.65 -2.60
N VAL A 718 -15.88 10.58 -1.66
CA VAL A 718 -15.12 11.83 -1.84
C VAL A 718 -13.91 11.88 -0.88
N LEU A 719 -12.72 12.02 -1.45
CA LEU A 719 -11.49 12.55 -0.85
C LEU A 719 -10.81 13.32 -1.99
N GLY A 720 -10.84 14.66 -2.05
CA GLY A 720 -10.38 15.31 -3.27
C GLY A 720 -10.13 16.81 -3.30
N VAL A 721 -10.92 17.63 -2.63
CA VAL A 721 -10.89 19.07 -2.92
C VAL A 721 -10.31 19.90 -1.78
N ALA A 722 -9.53 20.91 -2.18
CA ALA A 722 -8.96 22.03 -1.40
C ALA A 722 -7.43 22.05 -1.16
N SER A 723 -6.61 21.38 -1.99
CA SER A 723 -5.17 21.68 -2.11
C SER A 723 -4.82 22.72 -3.18
N SER A 724 -5.75 23.06 -4.09
CA SER A 724 -5.44 23.70 -5.37
C SER A 724 -5.17 25.21 -5.37
N LEU A 725 -5.60 25.96 -4.35
CA LEU A 725 -5.51 27.43 -4.38
C LEU A 725 -4.18 28.02 -3.87
N LEU A 726 -3.45 27.29 -3.00
CA LEU A 726 -2.20 27.80 -2.44
C LEU A 726 -0.98 27.59 -3.34
N ASP A 727 -1.07 26.63 -4.25
CA ASP A 727 0.05 26.29 -5.09
C ASP A 727 0.17 27.21 -6.31
N LEU A 728 -0.94 27.79 -6.80
CA LEU A 728 -0.92 28.87 -7.81
C LEU A 728 -0.14 30.12 -7.39
N VAL A 729 -0.38 30.60 -6.16
CA VAL A 729 0.27 31.82 -5.65
C VAL A 729 1.77 31.60 -5.37
N ASN A 730 2.17 30.38 -5.02
CA ASN A 730 3.58 30.05 -4.78
C ASN A 730 4.33 29.68 -6.07
N ALA A 731 3.64 29.15 -7.10
CA ALA A 731 4.19 28.97 -8.45
C ALA A 731 4.61 30.31 -9.07
N GLY A 732 3.74 31.33 -8.98
CA GLY A 732 4.02 32.69 -9.48
C GLY A 732 5.22 33.35 -8.79
N LYS A 733 5.30 33.27 -7.45
CA LYS A 733 6.44 33.82 -6.69
C LYS A 733 7.76 33.08 -6.95
N ALA A 734 7.72 31.76 -7.16
CA ALA A 734 8.91 30.98 -7.50
C ALA A 734 9.42 31.28 -8.92
N ALA A 735 8.50 31.50 -9.88
CA ALA A 735 8.83 31.93 -11.24
C ALA A 735 9.47 33.33 -11.27
N GLU A 736 8.97 34.27 -10.46
CA GLU A 736 9.55 35.61 -10.30
C GLU A 736 10.97 35.59 -9.67
N SER A 737 11.27 34.62 -8.81
CA SER A 737 12.62 34.46 -8.21
C SER A 737 13.63 33.69 -9.05
N GLY A 738 13.27 33.28 -10.28
CA GLY A 738 14.11 32.42 -11.12
C GLY A 738 14.18 30.96 -10.66
N ASP A 739 13.34 30.57 -9.70
CA ASP A 739 13.21 29.21 -9.18
C ASP A 739 12.21 28.41 -10.04
N THR A 740 12.68 28.04 -11.24
CA THR A 740 11.94 27.19 -12.20
C THR A 740 11.54 25.82 -11.61
N VAL A 741 12.20 25.38 -10.53
CA VAL A 741 11.95 24.10 -9.85
C VAL A 741 10.80 24.23 -8.85
N GLY A 742 10.75 25.32 -8.09
CA GLY A 742 9.59 25.70 -7.29
C GLY A 742 8.33 25.84 -8.16
N ALA A 743 8.43 26.54 -9.30
CA ALA A 743 7.34 26.70 -10.25
C ALA A 743 6.81 25.36 -10.80
N SER A 744 7.68 24.38 -11.10
CA SER A 744 7.29 23.04 -11.57
C SER A 744 6.56 22.18 -10.51
N LEU A 745 6.94 22.30 -9.24
CA LEU A 745 6.34 21.53 -8.15
C LEU A 745 5.09 22.16 -7.57
N TYR A 746 4.94 23.48 -7.74
CA TYR A 746 3.70 24.17 -7.51
C TYR A 746 2.74 24.01 -8.69
N THR A 747 3.21 23.78 -9.93
CA THR A 747 2.35 23.47 -11.09
C THR A 747 1.89 22.03 -11.19
N LEU A 748 2.56 21.11 -10.50
CA LEU A 748 1.94 19.85 -10.09
C LEU A 748 0.61 20.11 -9.35
N SER A 749 0.41 21.29 -8.77
CA SER A 749 -0.81 21.70 -8.05
C SER A 749 -1.43 23.03 -8.47
N ALA A 750 -0.89 23.74 -9.46
CA ALA A 750 -1.31 25.08 -9.88
C ALA A 750 -1.93 25.13 -11.28
N ALA A 751 -1.77 24.08 -12.08
CA ALA A 751 -2.35 23.99 -13.41
C ALA A 751 -3.59 23.07 -13.47
N GLY A 752 -3.85 22.32 -12.40
CA GLY A 752 -5.03 21.48 -12.29
C GLY A 752 -5.20 21.08 -10.83
N GLY A 753 -6.32 21.44 -10.23
CA GLY A 753 -6.58 21.24 -8.81
C GLY A 753 -6.86 19.79 -8.38
N VAL A 754 -5.98 18.84 -8.73
CA VAL A 754 -6.22 17.39 -8.55
C VAL A 754 -5.20 16.71 -7.61
N THR A 755 -4.52 17.44 -6.72
CA THR A 755 -3.40 16.87 -5.95
C THR A 755 -3.69 16.31 -4.56
N SER A 756 -4.93 16.27 -4.06
CA SER A 756 -5.09 15.86 -2.66
C SER A 756 -5.05 14.33 -2.40
N ALA A 757 -5.02 13.46 -3.42
CA ALA A 757 -4.75 12.04 -3.17
C ALA A 757 -4.32 11.26 -4.41
N LEU A 758 -3.08 10.78 -4.42
CA LEU A 758 -2.70 9.61 -5.21
C LEU A 758 -3.33 8.29 -4.68
N GLY A 759 -4.30 8.36 -3.75
CA GLY A 759 -4.97 7.18 -3.20
C GLY A 759 -6.26 6.85 -3.95
N THR A 760 -6.58 5.56 -4.02
CA THR A 760 -7.78 4.92 -4.61
C THR A 760 -9.14 5.35 -4.02
N GLY A 761 -9.23 6.52 -3.39
CA GLY A 761 -10.41 7.04 -2.69
C GLY A 761 -10.91 8.41 -3.13
N THR A 762 -10.37 9.00 -4.20
CA THR A 762 -10.92 10.23 -4.81
C THR A 762 -11.99 9.89 -5.85
N VAL A 763 -12.89 10.84 -6.16
CA VAL A 763 -13.82 10.73 -7.30
C VAL A 763 -13.07 10.55 -8.63
N PHE A 764 -11.79 10.93 -8.68
CA PHE A 764 -10.95 10.97 -9.88
C PHE A 764 -10.07 9.74 -10.13
N GLY A 765 -9.95 8.82 -9.16
CA GLY A 765 -9.19 7.58 -9.31
C GLY A 765 -7.90 7.71 -10.18
N PRO A 766 -7.70 6.84 -11.19
CA PRO A 766 -6.48 6.76 -12.01
C PRO A 766 -6.17 7.98 -12.91
N ILE A 767 -7.07 8.95 -13.05
CA ILE A 767 -6.98 10.04 -14.04
C ILE A 767 -6.20 11.27 -13.54
N GLY A 768 -6.07 11.42 -12.21
CA GLY A 768 -5.43 12.59 -11.59
C GLY A 768 -3.94 12.77 -11.91
N LEU A 769 -3.22 11.69 -12.25
CA LEU A 769 -1.80 11.78 -12.63
C LEU A 769 -1.61 12.49 -13.98
N GLY A 770 -2.48 12.27 -14.96
CA GLY A 770 -2.31 12.79 -16.32
C GLY A 770 -2.44 14.31 -16.43
N VAL A 771 -3.37 14.89 -15.66
CA VAL A 771 -3.59 16.35 -15.58
C VAL A 771 -2.39 17.04 -14.90
N VAL A 772 -1.76 16.36 -13.94
CA VAL A 772 -0.58 16.84 -13.20
C VAL A 772 0.70 16.77 -14.05
N LEU A 773 0.74 15.90 -15.07
CA LEU A 773 1.95 15.59 -15.84
C LEU A 773 2.25 16.53 -17.01
N LEU A 774 1.24 17.09 -17.66
CA LEU A 774 1.49 18.04 -18.74
C LEU A 774 1.88 19.41 -18.22
N SER A 775 1.46 19.81 -17.02
CA SER A 775 1.85 21.08 -16.41
C SER A 775 3.36 21.17 -16.13
N THR A 776 4.01 20.05 -15.79
CA THR A 776 5.46 19.97 -15.60
C THR A 776 6.23 20.00 -16.93
N ILE A 777 5.67 19.39 -17.99
CA ILE A 777 6.28 19.36 -19.32
C ILE A 777 6.15 20.73 -20.02
N THR A 778 5.00 21.41 -19.90
CA THR A 778 4.77 22.72 -20.53
C THR A 778 5.62 23.85 -19.96
N LEU A 779 6.06 23.75 -18.70
CA LEU A 779 6.92 24.75 -18.07
C LEU A 779 8.41 24.37 -18.10
N GLY A 780 8.73 23.08 -18.23
CA GLY A 780 10.10 22.57 -18.22
C GLY A 780 10.84 22.67 -19.55
N THR A 781 10.14 22.63 -20.69
CA THR A 781 10.79 22.78 -22.00
C THR A 781 10.73 24.22 -22.48
N ARG A 782 11.91 24.83 -22.69
CA ARG A 782 12.13 26.20 -23.20
C ARG A 782 11.57 26.50 -24.60
N ASP A 783 10.69 25.67 -25.14
CA ASP A 783 10.05 25.89 -26.43
C ASP A 783 8.56 26.15 -26.23
N VAL A 784 8.26 27.44 -26.10
CA VAL A 784 7.00 28.14 -26.41
C VAL A 784 6.47 27.82 -27.85
N ILE A 785 7.11 26.90 -28.57
CA ILE A 785 6.89 26.56 -29.98
C ILE A 785 5.78 25.51 -30.18
N LYS A 786 5.24 24.86 -29.12
CA LYS A 786 4.18 23.83 -29.28
C LYS A 786 2.73 24.33 -29.11
N HIS A 787 2.49 25.59 -28.74
CA HIS A 787 1.11 26.06 -28.54
C HIS A 787 0.30 26.18 -29.85
N HIS A 788 0.93 26.54 -30.97
CA HIS A 788 0.23 26.67 -32.26
C HIS A 788 -0.38 25.36 -32.79
N GLU A 789 0.26 24.20 -32.55
CA GLU A 789 -0.24 22.89 -33.02
C GLU A 789 -1.24 22.24 -32.04
N MET A 790 -1.13 22.52 -30.74
CA MET A 790 -2.02 21.97 -29.70
C MET A 790 -3.34 22.74 -29.60
N ALA A 791 -3.31 24.07 -29.70
CA ALA A 791 -4.47 24.93 -29.55
C ALA A 791 -5.59 24.64 -30.56
N ASN A 792 -5.24 24.47 -31.84
CA ASN A 792 -6.20 24.16 -32.89
C ASN A 792 -6.70 22.71 -32.84
N ARG A 793 -5.99 21.80 -32.17
CA ARG A 793 -6.35 20.37 -32.13
C ARG A 793 -7.55 20.10 -31.23
N PHE A 794 -7.67 20.84 -30.12
CA PHE A 794 -8.69 20.60 -29.08
C PHE A 794 -9.85 21.60 -29.14
N GLN A 795 -9.93 22.43 -30.17
CA GLN A 795 -11.10 23.28 -30.42
C GLN A 795 -12.23 22.45 -31.07
N THR A 796 -12.86 21.61 -30.26
CA THR A 796 -13.92 20.69 -30.69
C THR A 796 -15.24 21.03 -29.98
N PRO A 797 -16.39 20.49 -30.44
CA PRO A 797 -17.68 20.67 -29.74
C PRO A 797 -17.63 20.25 -28.27
N GLU A 798 -16.80 19.26 -27.93
CA GLU A 798 -16.59 18.75 -26.58
C GLU A 798 -16.04 19.84 -25.64
N THR A 799 -15.20 20.75 -26.15
CA THR A 799 -14.70 21.90 -25.40
C THR A 799 -15.80 22.88 -25.04
N SER A 800 -16.66 23.20 -26.00
CA SER A 800 -17.80 24.09 -25.74
C SER A 800 -18.74 23.44 -24.72
N GLN A 801 -18.97 22.13 -24.83
CA GLN A 801 -19.76 21.37 -23.86
C GLN A 801 -19.14 21.39 -22.47
N PHE A 802 -17.82 21.18 -22.35
CA PHE A 802 -17.11 21.27 -21.07
C PHE A 802 -17.34 22.62 -20.40
N LEU A 803 -17.25 23.73 -21.14
CA LEU A 803 -17.49 25.08 -20.63
C LEU A 803 -18.93 25.35 -20.18
N THR A 804 -19.92 24.61 -20.69
CA THR A 804 -21.31 24.77 -20.23
C THR A 804 -21.49 24.38 -18.76
N HIS A 805 -20.59 23.56 -18.19
CA HIS A 805 -20.60 23.26 -16.76
C HIS A 805 -20.30 24.47 -15.88
N ALA A 806 -19.66 25.51 -16.41
CA ALA A 806 -19.53 26.80 -15.72
C ALA A 806 -20.86 27.56 -15.64
N GLY A 807 -21.91 27.12 -16.34
CA GLY A 807 -23.18 27.84 -16.50
C GLY A 807 -23.18 28.84 -17.67
N LEU A 808 -22.14 28.81 -18.51
CA LEU A 808 -22.10 29.61 -19.74
C LEU A 808 -23.13 29.10 -20.75
N ASP A 809 -23.87 30.02 -21.37
CA ASP A 809 -24.78 29.69 -22.46
C ASP A 809 -23.98 29.18 -23.67
N GLU A 810 -24.60 28.34 -24.52
CA GLU A 810 -23.91 27.65 -25.63
C GLU A 810 -23.17 28.61 -26.57
N ALA A 811 -23.75 29.79 -26.84
CA ALA A 811 -23.11 30.82 -27.67
C ALA A 811 -21.85 31.42 -27.00
N ALA A 812 -21.91 31.71 -25.70
CA ALA A 812 -20.79 32.24 -24.94
C ALA A 812 -19.69 31.20 -24.73
N ALA A 813 -20.05 29.96 -24.40
CA ALA A 813 -19.14 28.83 -24.30
C ALA A 813 -18.40 28.60 -25.63
N LYS A 814 -19.12 28.64 -26.76
CA LYS A 814 -18.51 28.54 -28.09
C LYS A 814 -17.59 29.71 -28.40
N ALA A 815 -18.01 30.95 -28.12
CA ALA A 815 -17.20 32.14 -28.36
C ALA A 815 -15.89 32.10 -27.57
N LEU A 816 -15.96 31.75 -26.28
CA LEU A 816 -14.83 31.77 -25.34
C LEU A 816 -13.99 30.49 -25.34
N SER A 817 -14.46 29.41 -25.98
CA SER A 817 -13.63 28.23 -26.27
C SER A 817 -12.50 28.52 -27.27
N ASP A 818 -12.64 29.60 -28.05
CA ASP A 818 -11.72 29.98 -29.10
C ASP A 818 -10.40 30.56 -28.56
N GLN A 819 -9.34 30.35 -29.33
CA GLN A 819 -7.98 30.68 -28.93
C GLN A 819 -7.36 31.67 -29.91
N SER A 820 -6.35 32.39 -29.43
CA SER A 820 -5.58 33.26 -30.29
C SER A 820 -4.76 32.46 -31.31
N GLY A 821 -4.20 33.16 -32.31
CA GLY A 821 -3.31 32.53 -33.29
C GLY A 821 -2.06 31.88 -32.66
N ASP A 822 -1.67 32.33 -31.46
CA ASP A 822 -0.57 31.76 -30.67
C ASP A 822 -1.03 30.71 -29.64
N GLY A 823 -2.32 30.37 -29.62
CA GLY A 823 -2.88 29.28 -28.84
C GLY A 823 -3.28 29.62 -27.41
N TYR A 824 -3.63 30.88 -27.13
CA TYR A 824 -4.04 31.33 -25.80
C TYR A 824 -5.56 31.48 -25.67
N ASN A 825 -6.14 30.90 -24.61
CA ASN A 825 -7.55 31.08 -24.26
C ASN A 825 -7.75 32.30 -23.35
N VAL A 826 -8.85 33.04 -23.53
CA VAL A 826 -9.14 34.29 -22.79
C VAL A 826 -9.72 34.08 -21.39
N LEU A 827 -10.24 32.89 -21.07
CA LEU A 827 -10.92 32.60 -19.81
C LEU A 827 -10.03 32.78 -18.58
N PRO A 828 -8.76 32.34 -18.54
CA PRO A 828 -7.88 32.64 -17.42
C PRO A 828 -7.68 34.15 -17.18
N LEU A 829 -7.59 34.94 -18.26
CA LEU A 829 -7.47 36.40 -18.15
C LEU A 829 -8.78 37.05 -17.67
N LEU A 830 -9.94 36.54 -18.10
CA LEU A 830 -11.24 36.99 -17.60
C LEU A 830 -11.47 36.61 -16.14
N SER A 831 -11.03 35.42 -15.72
CA SER A 831 -11.00 35.00 -14.32
C SER A 831 -10.14 35.95 -13.49
N ARG A 832 -8.92 36.24 -13.96
CA ARG A 832 -8.02 37.18 -13.31
C ARG A 832 -8.61 38.58 -13.21
N TYR A 833 -9.30 39.04 -14.25
CA TYR A 833 -10.03 40.29 -14.22
C TYR A 833 -11.13 40.29 -13.15
N ALA A 834 -11.89 39.20 -13.01
CA ALA A 834 -12.91 39.04 -11.96
C ALA A 834 -12.30 39.07 -10.55
N GLU A 835 -11.18 38.37 -10.33
CA GLU A 835 -10.44 38.39 -9.07
C GLU A 835 -9.97 39.81 -8.70
N LEU A 836 -9.44 40.56 -9.67
CA LEU A 836 -8.99 41.95 -9.46
C LEU A 836 -10.17 42.91 -9.26
N LYS A 837 -11.38 42.52 -9.69
CA LYS A 837 -12.63 43.19 -9.30
C LYS A 837 -13.12 42.75 -7.93
N GLY A 838 -12.49 41.78 -7.28
CA GLY A 838 -12.80 41.36 -5.92
C GLY A 838 -13.78 40.19 -5.83
N LEU A 839 -14.00 39.46 -6.93
CA LEU A 839 -14.79 38.22 -6.92
C LEU A 839 -13.90 37.01 -6.57
N ASP A 840 -14.42 36.09 -5.77
CA ASP A 840 -13.83 34.76 -5.58
C ASP A 840 -14.62 33.73 -6.40
N LEU A 841 -14.10 33.28 -7.54
CA LEU A 841 -14.81 32.34 -8.41
C LEU A 841 -14.94 30.92 -7.83
N GLN A 842 -14.41 30.66 -6.64
CA GLN A 842 -14.72 29.45 -5.87
C GLN A 842 -15.95 29.60 -4.99
N ASP A 843 -16.41 30.83 -4.74
CA ASP A 843 -17.70 31.09 -4.15
C ASP A 843 -18.81 31.01 -5.22
N ASN A 844 -19.86 30.25 -4.92
CA ASN A 844 -20.94 30.00 -5.88
C ASN A 844 -21.68 31.29 -6.30
N GLN A 845 -21.81 32.27 -5.41
CA GLN A 845 -22.53 33.51 -5.70
C GLN A 845 -21.70 34.41 -6.63
N ASP A 846 -20.42 34.55 -6.35
CA ASP A 846 -19.48 35.32 -7.17
C ASP A 846 -19.27 34.67 -8.55
N GLN A 847 -19.14 33.34 -8.59
CA GLN A 847 -19.05 32.58 -9.84
C GLN A 847 -20.30 32.77 -10.70
N GLN A 848 -21.49 32.70 -10.09
CA GLN A 848 -22.75 32.92 -10.79
C GLN A 848 -22.89 34.37 -11.29
N ALA A 849 -22.42 35.35 -10.53
CA ALA A 849 -22.39 36.75 -10.95
C ALA A 849 -21.48 36.95 -12.16
N PHE A 850 -20.28 36.35 -12.16
CA PHE A 850 -19.35 36.37 -13.27
C PHE A 850 -19.95 35.74 -14.54
N VAL A 851 -20.56 34.58 -14.43
CA VAL A 851 -21.21 33.88 -15.56
C VAL A 851 -22.40 34.67 -16.10
N THR A 852 -23.23 35.23 -15.20
CA THR A 852 -24.36 36.07 -15.60
C THR A 852 -23.89 37.30 -16.36
N TRP A 853 -22.79 37.92 -15.94
CA TRP A 853 -22.17 39.03 -16.66
C TRP A 853 -21.74 38.64 -18.07
N ILE A 854 -21.11 37.47 -18.26
CA ILE A 854 -20.74 36.96 -19.58
C ILE A 854 -21.96 36.63 -20.45
N ASN A 855 -22.95 35.89 -19.91
CA ASN A 855 -24.13 35.46 -20.66
C ASN A 855 -25.03 36.62 -21.11
N ASN A 856 -25.00 37.74 -20.38
CA ASN A 856 -25.74 38.95 -20.77
C ASN A 856 -25.09 39.73 -21.93
N MET A 857 -23.86 39.40 -22.33
CA MET A 857 -23.19 40.08 -23.44
C MET A 857 -23.78 39.65 -24.79
N PRO A 858 -24.10 40.59 -25.71
CA PRO A 858 -24.42 40.24 -27.08
C PRO A 858 -23.28 39.46 -27.73
N ASN A 859 -23.60 38.37 -28.42
CA ASN A 859 -22.60 37.45 -28.97
C ASN A 859 -21.57 38.15 -29.88
N GLU A 860 -22.00 39.12 -30.70
CA GLU A 860 -21.07 39.89 -31.56
C GLU A 860 -20.07 40.72 -30.75
N SER A 861 -20.52 41.39 -29.69
CA SER A 861 -19.65 42.16 -28.79
C SER A 861 -18.73 41.25 -27.97
N LEU A 862 -19.19 40.06 -27.56
CA LEU A 862 -18.36 39.08 -26.87
C LEU A 862 -17.22 38.55 -27.76
N LEU A 863 -17.49 38.30 -29.04
CA LEU A 863 -16.47 37.92 -30.02
C LEU A 863 -15.41 39.02 -30.19
N LEU A 864 -15.85 40.28 -30.28
CA LEU A 864 -14.93 41.43 -30.36
C LEU A 864 -14.10 41.59 -29.09
N LEU A 865 -14.72 41.46 -27.91
CA LEU A 865 -14.00 41.50 -26.62
C LEU A 865 -12.92 40.42 -26.57
N ARG A 866 -13.29 39.19 -26.93
CA ARG A 866 -12.36 38.06 -27.00
C ARG A 866 -11.19 38.34 -27.94
N ASP A 867 -11.43 38.84 -29.14
CA ASP A 867 -10.35 39.12 -30.11
C ASP A 867 -9.38 40.19 -29.60
N ASN A 868 -9.90 41.21 -28.89
CA ASN A 868 -9.06 42.19 -28.21
C ASN A 868 -8.21 41.55 -27.09
N LEU A 869 -8.78 40.61 -26.32
CA LEU A 869 -8.08 39.90 -25.24
C LEU A 869 -7.07 38.87 -25.76
N HIS A 870 -7.31 38.21 -26.90
CA HIS A 870 -6.32 37.36 -27.56
C HIS A 870 -5.03 38.11 -27.83
N ARG A 871 -5.13 39.36 -28.30
CA ARG A 871 -3.94 40.20 -28.51
C ARG A 871 -3.19 40.49 -27.23
N VAL A 872 -3.90 40.63 -26.11
CA VAL A 872 -3.31 40.77 -24.76
C VAL A 872 -2.40 39.58 -24.48
N LEU A 873 -2.94 38.38 -24.66
CA LEU A 873 -2.26 37.14 -24.39
C LEU A 873 -1.11 36.86 -25.36
N ASP A 874 -1.28 37.11 -26.67
CA ASP A 874 -0.22 36.92 -27.67
C ASP A 874 1.04 37.72 -27.33
N ARG A 875 0.86 39.02 -27.00
CA ARG A 875 1.99 39.88 -26.66
C ARG A 875 2.62 39.54 -25.32
N ARG A 876 1.83 39.01 -24.39
CA ARG A 876 2.27 38.56 -23.06
C ARG A 876 2.71 37.09 -23.05
N LYS A 877 2.72 36.41 -24.21
CA LYS A 877 3.04 34.98 -24.33
C LYS A 877 2.20 34.11 -23.37
N GLY A 878 0.92 34.42 -23.26
CA GLY A 878 -0.04 33.72 -22.39
C GLY A 878 -0.01 34.12 -20.93
N SER A 879 0.92 34.98 -20.50
CA SER A 879 0.96 35.45 -19.12
C SER A 879 -0.19 36.40 -18.81
N TYR A 880 -0.99 36.06 -17.79
CA TYR A 880 -2.07 36.87 -17.24
C TYR A 880 -1.88 37.23 -15.76
N ASP A 881 -0.95 36.60 -15.04
CA ASP A 881 -0.73 36.85 -13.61
C ASP A 881 -0.30 38.30 -13.32
N ASP A 882 0.54 38.84 -14.20
CA ASP A 882 1.03 40.23 -14.18
C ASP A 882 0.02 41.21 -14.78
N PHE A 883 -1.25 40.84 -14.95
CA PHE A 883 -2.29 41.75 -15.42
C PHE A 883 -2.63 42.75 -14.30
N PRO A 884 -2.29 44.04 -14.44
CA PRO A 884 -2.38 44.99 -13.33
C PRO A 884 -3.75 45.65 -13.26
N GLU A 885 -4.14 46.14 -12.07
CA GLU A 885 -5.33 46.99 -11.91
C GLU A 885 -5.24 48.27 -12.76
N SER A 886 -4.06 48.89 -12.79
CA SER A 886 -3.78 50.10 -13.56
C SER A 886 -2.35 50.11 -14.09
N GLN A 887 -2.13 50.83 -15.17
CA GLN A 887 -0.83 51.02 -15.81
C GLN A 887 -0.51 52.51 -15.93
N SER A 888 0.06 53.08 -14.87
CA SER A 888 0.38 54.51 -14.79
C SER A 888 1.61 54.93 -15.61
N GLN A 889 2.53 54.00 -15.90
CA GLN A 889 3.74 54.23 -16.69
C GLN A 889 3.86 53.21 -17.83
N SER A 890 4.47 53.64 -18.95
CA SER A 890 4.76 52.72 -20.04
C SER A 890 5.74 51.63 -19.60
N ASN A 891 5.42 50.38 -19.90
CA ASN A 891 6.33 49.25 -19.70
C ASN A 891 7.13 48.89 -20.97
N SER A 892 6.98 49.69 -22.04
CA SER A 892 7.70 49.55 -23.29
C SER A 892 8.54 50.78 -23.57
N TRP A 893 9.80 50.57 -23.96
CA TRP A 893 10.71 51.63 -24.37
C TRP A 893 10.44 52.17 -25.79
N ILE A 894 9.54 51.51 -26.54
CA ILE A 894 9.22 51.83 -27.95
C ILE A 894 7.84 52.48 -28.09
N TYR A 895 6.86 52.06 -27.29
CA TYR A 895 5.48 52.52 -27.36
C TYR A 895 4.96 52.91 -25.98
N ASP A 896 4.14 53.95 -25.86
CA ASP A 896 3.46 54.27 -24.61
C ASP A 896 2.29 53.28 -24.38
N THR A 897 2.31 52.57 -23.26
CA THR A 897 1.28 51.61 -22.85
C THR A 897 0.50 52.05 -21.62
N SER A 898 0.63 53.32 -21.22
CA SER A 898 -0.06 53.86 -20.05
C SER A 898 -1.58 53.94 -20.26
N ASP A 899 -2.32 53.86 -19.17
CA ASP A 899 -3.78 54.01 -19.13
C ASP A 899 -4.25 55.32 -19.77
N THR A 900 -3.50 56.41 -19.54
CA THR A 900 -3.82 57.74 -20.10
C THR A 900 -3.70 57.74 -21.62
N TYR A 901 -2.60 57.16 -22.13
CA TYR A 901 -2.37 57.06 -23.56
C TYR A 901 -3.38 56.13 -24.24
N PHE A 902 -3.69 54.99 -23.63
CA PHE A 902 -4.71 54.06 -24.11
C PHE A 902 -6.08 54.73 -24.23
N SER A 903 -6.53 55.42 -23.18
CA SER A 903 -7.81 56.15 -23.19
C SER A 903 -7.85 57.26 -24.24
N GLN A 904 -6.74 57.98 -24.46
CA GLN A 904 -6.67 58.99 -25.52
C GLN A 904 -6.78 58.33 -26.90
N ARG A 905 -6.03 57.25 -27.12
CA ARG A 905 -6.01 56.52 -28.39
C ARG A 905 -7.37 55.91 -28.73
N LEU A 906 -8.11 55.42 -27.74
CA LEU A 906 -9.47 54.91 -27.90
C LEU A 906 -10.45 56.00 -28.37
N LYS A 907 -10.34 57.23 -27.84
CA LYS A 907 -11.18 58.36 -28.27
C LYS A 907 -10.88 58.78 -29.71
N GLU A 908 -9.62 58.73 -30.11
CA GLU A 908 -9.19 59.11 -31.46
C GLU A 908 -9.46 58.00 -32.49
N ASN A 909 -9.43 56.73 -32.06
CA ASN A 909 -9.51 55.57 -32.93
C ASN A 909 -10.41 54.46 -32.32
N PRO A 910 -11.72 54.71 -32.14
CA PRO A 910 -12.64 53.73 -31.52
C PRO A 910 -12.73 52.43 -32.33
N HIS A 911 -12.59 52.53 -33.66
CA HIS A 911 -12.57 51.41 -34.58
C HIS A 911 -11.53 50.32 -34.24
N PHE A 912 -10.46 50.61 -33.49
CA PHE A 912 -9.53 49.56 -33.05
C PHE A 912 -10.19 48.54 -32.12
N VAL A 913 -11.09 48.96 -31.24
CA VAL A 913 -11.85 48.04 -30.38
C VAL A 913 -12.90 47.29 -31.18
N GLU A 914 -13.62 48.00 -32.06
CA GLU A 914 -14.67 47.45 -32.92
C GLU A 914 -14.15 46.44 -33.96
N MET A 915 -12.84 46.47 -34.28
CA MET A 915 -12.18 45.50 -35.15
C MET A 915 -11.50 44.35 -34.38
N GLY A 916 -11.60 44.31 -33.04
CA GLY A 916 -10.89 43.30 -32.25
C GLY A 916 -9.37 43.47 -32.27
N VAL A 917 -8.87 44.71 -32.45
CA VAL A 917 -7.44 45.01 -32.57
C VAL A 917 -6.84 45.90 -31.50
N ALA A 918 -7.63 46.25 -30.48
CA ALA A 918 -7.15 46.87 -29.26
C ALA A 918 -6.38 45.86 -28.38
N TYR A 919 -5.70 46.40 -27.39
CA TYR A 919 -4.80 45.67 -26.51
C TYR A 919 -4.94 46.21 -25.08
N PRO A 920 -6.07 45.92 -24.40
CA PRO A 920 -6.32 46.42 -23.05
C PRO A 920 -5.42 45.71 -22.04
N ASN A 921 -4.46 46.44 -21.50
CA ASN A 921 -3.30 45.86 -20.84
C ASN A 921 -3.33 45.98 -19.31
N SER A 922 -4.44 46.47 -18.77
CA SER A 922 -4.77 46.63 -17.34
C SER A 922 -6.30 46.52 -17.15
N VAL A 923 -6.75 46.31 -15.91
CA VAL A 923 -8.19 46.32 -15.56
C VAL A 923 -8.84 47.63 -16.00
N TYR A 924 -8.18 48.77 -15.80
CA TYR A 924 -8.67 50.07 -16.26
C TYR A 924 -8.84 50.12 -17.79
N GLN A 925 -7.89 49.62 -18.56
CA GLN A 925 -7.98 49.61 -20.02
C GLN A 925 -9.05 48.64 -20.52
N LEU A 926 -9.25 47.52 -19.81
CA LEU A 926 -10.32 46.58 -20.10
C LEU A 926 -11.70 47.19 -19.82
N ASP A 927 -11.87 47.92 -18.72
CA ASP A 927 -13.11 48.69 -18.45
C ASP A 927 -13.44 49.66 -19.59
N GLN A 928 -12.43 50.37 -20.12
CA GLN A 928 -12.63 51.29 -21.27
C GLN A 928 -12.99 50.55 -22.56
N THR A 929 -12.48 49.32 -22.73
CA THR A 929 -12.80 48.47 -23.88
C THR A 929 -14.24 47.96 -23.79
N LEU A 930 -14.69 47.57 -22.60
CA LEU A 930 -16.09 47.19 -22.32
C LEU A 930 -17.05 48.35 -22.61
N ASP A 931 -16.76 49.55 -22.12
CA ASP A 931 -17.58 50.74 -22.39
C ASP A 931 -17.72 51.02 -23.89
N MET A 932 -16.65 50.85 -24.67
CA MET A 932 -16.64 51.10 -26.11
C MET A 932 -17.45 50.06 -26.90
N LEU A 933 -17.53 48.82 -26.40
CA LEU A 933 -18.32 47.75 -26.99
C LEU A 933 -19.80 47.77 -26.54
N ASP A 934 -20.21 48.81 -25.80
CA ASP A 934 -21.54 48.92 -25.17
C ASP A 934 -21.85 47.73 -24.25
N LEU A 935 -20.83 47.25 -23.53
CA LEU A 935 -20.90 46.14 -22.59
C LEU A 935 -20.91 46.66 -21.16
N ASP A 936 -21.77 46.08 -20.32
CA ASP A 936 -21.75 46.34 -18.88
C ASP A 936 -20.40 45.94 -18.30
N ARG A 937 -19.90 46.73 -17.34
CA ARG A 937 -18.73 46.35 -16.55
C ARG A 937 -19.13 45.31 -15.51
N LEU A 938 -18.21 44.41 -15.19
CA LEU A 938 -18.38 43.46 -14.09
C LEU A 938 -18.56 44.24 -12.78
N ALA A 939 -19.79 44.20 -12.24
CA ALA A 939 -20.17 44.88 -11.02
C ALA A 939 -19.79 44.03 -9.79
N VAL A 940 -19.25 44.69 -8.77
CA VAL A 940 -18.98 44.09 -7.46
C VAL A 940 -20.18 44.41 -6.59
N SER A 941 -20.80 43.38 -5.99
CA SER A 941 -21.94 43.56 -5.08
C SER A 941 -21.56 44.20 -3.76
#